data_AF-A0A810N045-F1
#
_entry.id   AF-A0A810N045-F1
#
_cell.length_a   1.000
_cell.length_b   1.000
_cell.length_c   1.000
_cell.angle_alpha   90.00
_cell.angle_beta   90.00
_cell.angle_gamma   90.00
#
_symmetry.space_group_name_H-M   'P 1'
#
loop_
_entity.id
_entity.type
_entity.pdbx_description
1 polymer ?
#
loop_
_entity_poly.entity_id
_entity_poly.type
_entity_poly.pdbx_seq_one_letter_code
_entity_poly.pdbx_strand_id
1 'polypeptide(L)'
;MLVERDMESALLDGALTECASGNGGAVTITGPVGSGKTALLRLAAQRATDAGFTFLSAKGSRAERALPMGLMGQVFGGADLPDDATAEVARLLDCRAMTAAAGHTTAAEQPDARAWRGLTRVLLELAERTPLLIGIDDAHFADTESIQYLLYLLRRIDRARMLIVINESGGLRRSWPMLAAELQSHANSRQLRLNLLSSAGVATALARHPDLRGVAPAAWHEVSGGNPLLLNALIEDHRLGPGGAEPVAGEAFAQAVLTCLYRGDESMLPVARGLAVLDEPATPRLLDELVQDVCTAPTGGLAAITEIGILADGRFRHPRAASAVLDGMSPADRADLHERVAQLLYRNGAPALTVARHKLAARRAGAPWSVPLLQEAAEQALAADDTTAAMDCLRLAEGGRDAHPECTRIQAALLRASWRLDPATAERYSPALIQAALAGKLPLTAAAMLVNHLMWFGRPAEAAAVLAAVVDSVDPDDPEAAINLYPVESRFAYIYPELAGQLPGDRIRPTPLALATSTGKLRIQTATILDSIRRGRITEDAVDDAQAILQQYRIDDHTYDGILAALEILVHAEHLETAAFWCDSLLSQADERHIPTWSALLSSIRATISFRQGDMAEAERHANLAMCRIQPAGLGIFVGIPLSILLLSATRRGQFEKALRLFAVPVPAVMFRTPFGLQYLRARGRFHLARGATGPPSRISRRAGNWSPGWGSTCPRSCRGAPTWRRPASHSACRAPTSSPTSSPDSAPPTGVPGG
;
A
#
# COMPACT_ATOMS: atom_id res chain seq x y z
N MET A 1 38.96 15.81 19.42
CA MET A 1 39.30 16.33 18.07
C MET A 1 38.07 16.25 17.17
N LEU A 2 37.71 17.29 16.44
CA LEU A 2 36.61 17.25 15.46
C LEU A 2 37.10 16.54 14.18
N VAL A 3 36.23 15.83 13.45
CA VAL A 3 36.62 15.09 12.23
C VAL A 3 36.54 16.01 11.02
N GLU A 4 37.57 16.01 10.15
CA GLU A 4 37.65 16.86 8.96
C GLU A 4 37.50 18.37 9.28
N ARG A 5 38.05 18.84 10.41
CA ARG A 5 38.01 20.25 10.83
C ARG A 5 39.37 20.86 11.13
N ASP A 6 40.44 20.29 10.60
CA ASP A 6 41.81 20.68 10.95
C ASP A 6 42.15 22.07 10.42
N MET A 7 41.78 22.36 9.16
CA MET A 7 41.93 23.68 8.54
C MET A 7 41.04 24.73 9.25
N GLU A 8 39.80 24.33 9.50
CA GLU A 8 38.79 24.89 10.38
C GLU A 8 39.36 25.53 11.64
N SER A 9 39.98 24.63 12.40
CA SER A 9 40.54 24.88 13.72
C SER A 9 41.81 25.72 13.63
N ALA A 10 42.69 25.46 12.66
CA ALA A 10 43.92 26.23 12.46
C ALA A 10 43.65 27.70 12.12
N LEU A 11 42.60 27.99 11.33
CA LEU A 11 42.21 29.37 11.00
C LEU A 11 41.64 30.13 12.21
N LEU A 12 40.91 29.43 13.09
CA LEU A 12 40.43 29.99 14.36
C LEU A 12 41.58 30.23 15.34
N ASP A 13 42.54 29.30 15.44
CA ASP A 13 43.73 29.46 16.28
C ASP A 13 44.58 30.66 15.83
N GLY A 14 44.72 30.85 14.51
CA GLY A 14 45.38 32.03 13.93
C GLY A 14 44.65 33.33 14.29
N ALA A 15 43.31 33.35 14.20
CA ALA A 15 42.51 34.53 14.56
C ALA A 15 42.59 34.86 16.05
N LEU A 16 42.63 33.84 16.92
CA LEU A 16 42.87 34.03 18.35
C LEU A 16 44.26 34.65 18.61
N THR A 17 45.29 34.17 17.91
CA THR A 17 46.67 34.69 18.05
C THR A 17 46.78 36.16 17.61
N GLU A 18 46.14 36.52 16.50
CA GLU A 18 46.07 37.90 16.01
C GLU A 18 45.31 38.82 16.99
N CYS A 19 44.19 38.34 17.52
CA CYS A 19 43.41 39.06 18.54
C CYS A 19 44.21 39.29 19.82
N ALA A 20 44.96 38.28 20.29
CA ALA A 20 45.83 38.42 21.47
C ALA A 20 46.90 39.51 21.27
N SER A 21 47.35 39.68 20.02
CA SER A 21 48.35 40.66 19.59
C SER A 21 47.78 42.08 19.37
N GLY A 22 46.48 42.29 19.62
CA GLY A 22 45.82 43.60 19.51
C GLY A 22 45.09 43.88 18.20
N ASN A 23 44.99 42.89 17.31
CA ASN A 23 44.24 43.01 16.06
C ASN A 23 42.90 42.31 16.21
N GLY A 24 41.85 43.07 16.50
CA GLY A 24 40.51 42.52 16.61
C GLY A 24 39.92 42.20 15.25
N GLY A 25 38.93 41.32 15.25
CA GLY A 25 38.37 40.78 14.01
C GLY A 25 37.12 39.97 14.23
N ALA A 26 36.63 39.39 13.13
CA ALA A 26 35.43 38.58 13.14
C ALA A 26 35.61 37.28 12.35
N VAL A 27 35.00 36.20 12.81
CA VAL A 27 34.96 34.93 12.08
C VAL A 27 33.52 34.48 11.95
N THR A 28 33.06 34.32 10.72
CA THR A 28 31.71 33.80 10.44
C THR A 28 31.80 32.34 10.07
N ILE A 29 31.14 31.47 10.82
CA ILE A 29 31.06 30.04 10.56
C ILE A 29 29.68 29.76 9.97
N THR A 30 29.67 29.34 8.71
CA THR A 30 28.48 28.99 7.94
C THR A 30 28.43 27.50 7.67
N GLY A 31 27.24 26.95 7.45
CA GLY A 31 27.08 25.55 7.06
C GLY A 31 25.70 25.01 7.38
N PRO A 32 25.38 23.77 6.96
CA PRO A 32 24.08 23.16 7.19
C PRO A 32 23.77 22.94 8.69
N VAL A 33 22.50 22.77 9.04
CA VAL A 33 22.10 22.40 10.41
C VAL A 33 22.71 21.02 10.74
N GLY A 34 23.28 20.89 11.94
CA GLY A 34 23.94 19.65 12.36
C GLY A 34 25.39 19.47 11.89
N SER A 35 25.95 20.35 11.05
CA SER A 35 27.32 20.23 10.50
C SER A 35 28.48 20.38 11.52
N GLY A 36 28.16 20.74 12.77
CA GLY A 36 29.14 20.89 13.85
C GLY A 36 29.57 22.33 14.18
N LYS A 37 28.89 23.35 13.64
CA LYS A 37 29.22 24.78 13.89
C LYS A 37 29.35 25.12 15.39
N THR A 38 28.34 24.76 16.19
CA THR A 38 28.35 24.94 17.65
C THR A 38 29.52 24.20 18.32
N ALA A 39 29.87 23.01 17.84
CA ALA A 39 30.99 22.24 18.38
C ALA A 39 32.34 22.91 18.08
N LEU A 40 32.48 23.52 16.90
CA LEU A 40 33.67 24.30 16.53
C LEU A 40 33.78 25.59 17.34
N LEU A 41 32.68 26.31 17.55
CA LEU A 41 32.65 27.50 18.43
C LEU A 41 33.04 27.15 19.87
N ARG A 42 32.53 26.03 20.41
CA ARG A 42 32.90 25.55 21.75
C ARG A 42 34.38 25.15 21.84
N LEU A 43 34.93 24.53 20.78
CA LEU A 43 36.36 24.21 20.72
C LEU A 43 37.21 25.49 20.74
N ALA A 44 36.81 26.52 19.98
CA ALA A 44 37.47 27.82 20.00
C ALA A 44 37.36 28.49 21.36
N ALA A 45 36.19 28.44 22.00
CA ALA A 45 35.99 28.98 23.36
C ALA A 45 36.89 28.29 24.39
N GLN A 46 37.01 26.96 24.34
CA GLN A 46 37.91 26.22 25.22
C GLN A 46 39.36 26.67 25.02
N ARG A 47 39.84 26.70 23.77
CA ARG A 47 41.21 27.11 23.46
C ARG A 47 41.51 28.56 23.82
N ALA A 48 40.54 29.46 23.62
CA ALA A 48 40.65 30.85 23.99
C ALA A 48 40.77 30.99 25.52
N THR A 49 39.96 30.27 26.27
CA THR A 49 40.00 30.26 27.74
C THR A 49 41.35 29.72 28.24
N ASP A 50 41.84 28.62 27.64
CA ASP A 50 43.16 28.05 27.94
C ASP A 50 44.31 29.05 27.62
N ALA A 51 44.10 29.94 26.65
CA ALA A 51 45.02 31.01 26.27
C ALA A 51 44.81 32.34 27.04
N GLY A 52 43.93 32.36 28.06
CA GLY A 52 43.69 33.52 28.93
C GLY A 52 42.70 34.55 28.38
N PHE A 53 41.83 34.18 27.44
CA PHE A 53 40.74 35.03 26.97
C PHE A 53 39.55 34.97 27.94
N THR A 54 38.81 36.06 28.03
CA THR A 54 37.46 36.06 28.60
C THR A 54 36.46 35.70 27.50
N PHE A 55 35.68 34.64 27.71
CA PHE A 55 34.67 34.18 26.75
C PHE A 55 33.28 34.68 27.13
N LEU A 56 32.64 35.42 26.21
CA LEU A 56 31.25 35.86 26.33
C LEU A 56 30.41 35.14 25.28
N SER A 57 29.27 34.59 25.67
CA SER A 57 28.43 33.80 24.76
C SER A 57 27.01 34.32 24.67
N ALA A 58 26.45 34.28 23.46
CA ALA A 58 25.02 34.44 23.25
C ALA A 58 24.51 33.43 22.22
N LYS A 59 23.24 33.07 22.34
CA LYS A 59 22.57 32.15 21.42
C LYS A 59 21.26 32.74 20.94
N GLY A 60 21.12 32.86 19.62
CA GLY A 60 19.86 33.22 18.99
C GLY A 60 18.79 32.16 19.25
N SER A 61 17.59 32.63 19.57
CA SER A 61 16.42 31.79 19.77
C SER A 61 15.25 32.37 18.99
N ARG A 62 14.51 31.52 18.27
CA ARG A 62 13.33 31.95 17.52
C ARG A 62 12.29 32.62 18.42
N ALA A 63 12.18 32.18 19.68
CA ALA A 63 11.27 32.75 20.67
C ALA A 63 11.68 34.16 21.12
N GLU A 64 12.96 34.51 21.03
CA GLU A 64 13.52 35.80 21.47
C GLU A 64 13.78 36.75 20.29
N ARG A 65 13.48 36.36 19.05
CA ARG A 65 13.74 37.18 17.86
C ARG A 65 13.06 38.57 17.91
N ALA A 66 11.95 38.67 18.62
CA ALA A 66 11.20 39.91 18.82
C ALA A 66 11.58 40.66 20.10
N LEU A 67 12.49 40.12 20.93
CA LEU A 67 12.96 40.74 22.16
C LEU A 67 14.12 41.70 21.84
N PRO A 68 13.90 43.03 21.89
CA PRO A 68 14.95 43.98 21.52
C PRO A 68 16.15 43.87 22.46
N MET A 69 17.36 43.84 21.90
CA MET A 69 18.62 43.69 22.64
C MET A 69 18.75 42.37 23.42
N GLY A 70 17.89 41.38 23.17
CA GLY A 70 17.89 40.10 23.90
C GLY A 70 19.21 39.35 23.77
N LEU A 71 19.75 39.27 22.55
CA LEU A 71 21.04 38.61 22.31
C LEU A 71 22.19 39.33 23.00
N MET A 72 22.24 40.67 22.94
CA MET A 72 23.28 41.44 23.63
C MET A 72 23.15 41.37 25.14
N GLY A 73 21.93 41.28 25.68
CA GLY A 73 21.69 41.02 27.10
C GLY A 73 22.40 39.75 27.59
N GLN A 74 22.43 38.67 26.78
CA GLN A 74 23.17 37.45 27.10
C GLN A 74 24.70 37.68 27.09
N VAL A 75 25.22 38.40 26.08
CA VAL A 75 26.67 38.71 25.99
C VAL A 75 27.14 39.47 27.24
N PHE A 76 26.40 40.53 27.61
CA PHE A 76 26.74 41.37 28.75
C PHE A 76 26.47 40.70 30.10
N GLY A 77 25.42 39.89 30.20
CA GLY A 77 25.12 39.12 31.41
C GLY A 77 26.16 38.04 31.73
N GLY A 78 26.92 37.59 30.73
CA GLY A 78 28.05 36.67 30.90
C GLY A 78 29.38 37.34 31.23
N ALA A 79 29.46 38.67 31.25
CA ALA A 79 30.69 39.39 31.52
C ALA A 79 30.89 39.59 33.03
N ASP A 80 32.09 39.32 33.52
CA ASP A 80 32.48 39.60 34.91
C ASP A 80 32.75 41.10 35.08
N LEU A 81 31.68 41.85 35.41
CA LEU A 81 31.65 43.30 35.49
C LEU A 81 31.49 43.75 36.95
N PRO A 82 32.18 44.83 37.37
CA PRO A 82 31.89 45.51 38.64
C PRO A 82 30.43 45.93 38.76
N ASP A 83 29.88 45.97 39.98
CA ASP A 83 28.46 46.25 40.23
C ASP A 83 27.96 47.56 39.58
N ASP A 84 28.79 48.60 39.56
CA ASP A 84 28.50 49.88 38.94
C ASP A 84 28.43 49.80 37.40
N ALA A 85 29.34 49.04 36.78
CA ALA A 85 29.32 48.77 35.35
C ALA A 85 28.13 47.88 34.95
N THR A 86 27.78 46.89 35.78
CA THR A 86 26.60 46.02 35.57
C THR A 86 25.31 46.83 35.62
N ALA A 87 25.15 47.71 36.60
CA ALA A 87 23.99 48.59 36.70
C ALA A 87 23.89 49.58 35.52
N GLU A 88 25.02 50.12 35.06
CA GLU A 88 25.05 50.98 33.88
C GLU A 88 24.67 50.22 32.60
N VAL A 89 25.23 49.02 32.38
CA VAL A 89 24.91 48.18 31.22
C VAL A 89 23.41 47.83 31.20
N ALA A 90 22.84 47.43 32.34
CA ALA A 90 21.40 47.15 32.44
C ALA A 90 20.56 48.36 32.03
N ARG A 91 20.88 49.56 32.54
CA ARG A 91 20.20 50.80 32.14
C ARG A 91 20.33 51.10 30.64
N LEU A 92 21.50 50.90 30.05
CA LEU A 92 21.73 51.16 28.62
C LEU A 92 20.97 50.18 27.73
N LEU A 93 20.86 48.91 28.14
CA LEU A 93 20.07 47.89 27.47
C LEU A 93 18.57 48.18 27.57
N ASP A 94 18.07 48.52 28.77
CA ASP A 94 16.66 48.85 29.00
C ASP A 94 16.23 50.11 28.23
N CYS A 95 17.05 51.18 28.29
CA CYS A 95 16.84 52.39 27.50
C CYS A 95 16.68 52.06 26.02
N ARG A 96 17.52 51.16 25.48
CA ARG A 96 17.45 50.73 24.08
C ARG A 96 16.20 49.92 23.78
N ALA A 97 15.90 48.93 24.61
CA ALA A 97 14.73 48.09 24.43
C ALA A 97 13.43 48.91 24.44
N MET A 98 13.33 49.91 25.33
CA MET A 98 12.22 50.84 25.37
C MET A 98 12.12 51.73 24.12
N THR A 99 13.24 52.28 23.63
CA THR A 99 13.24 53.10 22.40
C THR A 99 12.84 52.29 21.17
N ALA A 100 13.31 51.04 21.06
CA ALA A 100 12.97 50.14 19.97
C ALA A 100 11.49 49.74 20.02
N ALA A 101 10.96 49.43 21.21
CA ALA A 101 9.55 49.10 21.41
C ALA A 101 8.60 50.28 21.10
N ALA A 102 9.06 51.52 21.34
CA ALA A 102 8.28 52.72 21.07
C ALA A 102 8.20 53.08 19.57
N GLY A 103 8.95 52.42 18.68
CA GLY A 103 8.91 52.65 17.23
C GLY A 103 9.35 54.05 16.78
N HIS A 104 10.04 54.82 17.65
CA HIS A 104 10.49 56.18 17.34
C HIS A 104 11.76 56.15 16.47
N THR A 105 11.59 55.98 15.16
CA THR A 105 12.64 56.18 14.14
C THR A 105 12.49 57.53 13.44
N THR A 106 12.25 58.61 14.20
CA THR A 106 12.32 59.96 13.62
C THR A 106 13.76 60.41 13.51
N ALA A 107 14.15 60.80 12.30
CA ALA A 107 15.51 61.13 11.85
C ALA A 107 16.16 62.40 12.50
N ALA A 108 15.80 62.76 13.72
CA ALA A 108 16.39 63.89 14.44
C ALA A 108 16.63 63.50 15.91
N GLU A 109 17.89 63.68 16.35
CA GLU A 109 18.47 63.40 17.68
C GLU A 109 18.79 61.90 17.84
N GLN A 110 20.03 61.39 17.90
CA GLN A 110 21.18 61.52 18.82
C GLN A 110 21.15 60.83 20.22
N PRO A 111 20.03 60.29 20.77
CA PRO A 111 20.07 59.30 21.86
C PRO A 111 20.64 57.95 21.42
N ASP A 112 20.61 57.65 20.10
CA ASP A 112 21.00 56.36 19.51
C ASP A 112 22.47 55.98 19.64
N ALA A 113 23.34 56.98 19.57
CA ALA A 113 24.77 56.75 19.71
C ALA A 113 25.21 56.58 21.18
N ARG A 114 24.47 57.12 22.17
CA ARG A 114 24.94 57.13 23.56
C ARG A 114 24.94 55.74 24.19
N ALA A 115 23.84 54.99 24.07
CA ALA A 115 23.78 53.64 24.63
C ALA A 115 24.77 52.70 23.94
N TRP A 116 24.86 52.73 22.61
CA TRP A 116 25.84 51.92 21.87
C TRP A 116 27.28 52.30 22.22
N ARG A 117 27.62 53.59 22.31
CA ARG A 117 28.95 54.04 22.77
C ARG A 117 29.24 53.57 24.20
N GLY A 118 28.26 53.66 25.10
CA GLY A 118 28.40 53.20 26.48
C GLY A 118 28.69 51.71 26.57
N LEU A 119 27.88 50.88 25.90
CA LEU A 119 28.06 49.44 25.82
C LEU A 119 29.40 49.06 25.17
N THR A 120 29.79 49.73 24.08
CA THR A 120 31.08 49.49 23.41
C THR A 120 32.25 49.91 24.29
N ARG A 121 32.13 50.99 25.07
CA ARG A 121 33.15 51.41 26.03
C ARG A 121 33.39 50.32 27.07
N VAL A 122 32.33 49.72 27.63
CA VAL A 122 32.46 48.60 28.58
C VAL A 122 33.22 47.43 27.97
N LEU A 123 32.90 47.03 26.74
CA LEU A 123 33.62 45.94 26.06
C LEU A 123 35.09 46.29 25.76
N LEU A 124 35.38 47.53 25.39
CA LEU A 124 36.76 48.00 25.17
C LEU A 124 37.58 47.99 26.46
N GLU A 125 37.01 48.50 27.57
CA GLU A 125 37.64 48.48 28.90
C GLU A 125 37.92 47.05 29.37
N LEU A 126 37.02 46.10 29.07
CA LEU A 126 37.25 44.68 29.33
C LEU A 126 38.38 44.11 28.44
N ALA A 127 38.40 44.47 27.15
CA ALA A 127 39.41 44.00 26.19
C ALA A 127 40.82 44.52 26.49
N GLU A 128 40.94 45.69 27.14
CA GLU A 128 42.23 46.21 27.63
C GLU A 128 42.83 45.31 28.72
N ARG A 129 41.98 44.77 29.61
CA ARG A 129 42.42 43.87 30.71
C ARG A 129 42.79 42.48 30.18
N THR A 130 41.88 41.87 29.43
CA THR A 130 42.04 40.50 28.89
C THR A 130 41.48 40.43 27.48
N PRO A 131 42.09 39.68 26.55
CA PRO A 131 41.49 39.46 25.23
C PRO A 131 40.08 38.89 25.36
N LEU A 132 39.14 39.36 24.54
CA LEU A 132 37.76 38.90 24.55
C LEU A 132 37.46 38.02 23.35
N LEU A 133 36.76 36.92 23.59
CA LEU A 133 36.09 36.13 22.55
C LEU A 133 34.59 36.25 22.76
N ILE A 134 33.88 36.84 21.80
CA ILE A 134 32.42 36.92 21.79
C ILE A 134 31.89 35.84 20.83
N GLY A 135 31.29 34.79 21.36
CA GLY A 135 30.67 33.71 20.59
C GLY A 135 29.17 33.90 20.43
N ILE A 136 28.70 34.06 19.21
CA ILE A 136 27.28 34.17 18.87
C ILE A 136 26.86 32.91 18.12
N ASP A 137 26.03 32.08 18.73
CA ASP A 137 25.46 30.89 18.08
C ASP A 137 24.07 31.19 17.50
N ASP A 138 23.71 30.51 16.40
CA ASP A 138 22.42 30.66 15.72
C ASP A 138 22.01 32.13 15.42
N ALA A 139 22.93 32.95 14.89
CA ALA A 139 22.73 34.38 14.67
C ALA A 139 21.57 34.74 13.71
N HIS A 140 21.09 33.76 12.94
CA HIS A 140 19.90 33.90 12.09
C HIS A 140 18.60 34.10 12.89
N PHE A 141 18.59 33.75 14.18
CA PHE A 141 17.49 34.03 15.11
C PHE A 141 17.74 35.24 16.02
N ALA A 142 18.79 36.02 15.79
CA ALA A 142 19.05 37.23 16.56
C ALA A 142 17.93 38.27 16.38
N ASP A 143 17.75 39.13 17.38
CA ASP A 143 16.87 40.29 17.27
C ASP A 143 17.52 41.41 16.45
N THR A 144 16.68 42.24 15.83
CA THR A 144 17.12 43.31 14.91
C THR A 144 18.07 44.30 15.59
N GLU A 145 17.79 44.70 16.82
CA GLU A 145 18.58 45.71 17.55
C GLU A 145 19.98 45.18 17.91
N SER A 146 20.07 43.93 18.34
CA SER A 146 21.36 43.29 18.59
C SER A 146 22.22 43.19 17.33
N ILE A 147 21.63 42.92 16.16
CA ILE A 147 22.36 42.90 14.88
C ILE A 147 22.84 44.29 14.49
N GLN A 148 22.03 45.33 14.68
CA GLN A 148 22.45 46.71 14.44
C GLN A 148 23.60 47.12 15.36
N TYR A 149 23.55 46.74 16.64
CA TYR A 149 24.65 46.97 17.57
C TYR A 149 25.90 46.17 17.18
N LEU A 150 25.75 44.93 16.71
CA LEU A 150 26.87 44.12 16.23
C LEU A 150 27.57 44.76 15.03
N LEU A 151 26.80 45.27 14.06
CA LEU A 151 27.31 46.06 12.94
C LEU A 151 28.06 47.31 13.43
N TYR A 152 27.51 48.01 14.43
CA TYR A 152 28.16 49.17 15.04
C TYR A 152 29.50 48.79 15.72
N LEU A 153 29.53 47.65 16.42
CA LEU A 153 30.71 47.15 17.11
C LEU A 153 31.81 46.73 16.14
N LEU A 154 31.49 45.95 15.10
CA LEU A 154 32.43 45.46 14.08
C LEU A 154 33.27 46.60 13.47
N ARG A 155 32.66 47.76 13.22
CA ARG A 155 33.33 48.97 12.71
C ARG A 155 34.42 49.56 13.62
N ARG A 156 34.59 49.03 14.84
CA ARG A 156 35.42 49.61 15.90
C ARG A 156 36.35 48.62 16.58
N ILE A 157 36.31 47.34 16.20
CA ILE A 157 37.13 46.30 16.85
C ILE A 157 38.52 46.12 16.25
N ASP A 158 38.84 46.71 15.10
CA ASP A 158 40.09 46.44 14.36
C ASP A 158 41.38 46.56 15.19
N ARG A 159 41.40 47.45 16.19
CA ARG A 159 42.54 47.70 17.09
C ARG A 159 42.30 47.23 18.53
N ALA A 160 41.19 46.56 18.80
CA ALA A 160 40.85 46.03 20.11
C ALA A 160 41.26 44.57 20.22
N ARG A 161 41.57 44.08 21.42
CA ARG A 161 41.81 42.65 21.68
C ARG A 161 40.48 41.90 21.75
N MET A 162 39.65 42.00 20.71
CA MET A 162 38.32 41.40 20.62
C MET A 162 38.16 40.58 19.34
N LEU A 163 37.78 39.31 19.50
CA LEU A 163 37.40 38.42 18.42
C LEU A 163 35.91 38.09 18.52
N ILE A 164 35.16 38.30 17.45
CA ILE A 164 33.74 37.92 17.39
C ILE A 164 33.60 36.69 16.49
N VAL A 165 33.06 35.59 17.01
CA VAL A 165 32.77 34.38 16.23
C VAL A 165 31.25 34.20 16.10
N ILE A 166 30.75 34.18 14.87
CA ILE A 166 29.32 34.17 14.56
C ILE A 166 28.98 32.89 13.81
N ASN A 167 28.12 32.04 14.37
CA ASN A 167 27.55 30.92 13.65
C ASN A 167 26.25 31.34 12.95
N GLU A 168 26.21 31.17 11.63
CA GLU A 168 25.01 31.43 10.81
C GLU A 168 24.60 30.15 10.05
N SER A 169 23.31 30.02 9.75
CA SER A 169 22.83 28.99 8.82
C SER A 169 23.30 29.32 7.40
N GLY A 170 23.78 28.33 6.65
CA GLY A 170 24.38 28.51 5.32
C GLY A 170 23.39 28.64 4.15
N GLY A 171 22.08 28.79 4.42
CA GLY A 171 21.03 28.75 3.39
C GLY A 171 21.11 29.88 2.36
N LEU A 172 20.41 29.68 1.24
CA LEU A 172 20.35 30.60 0.08
C LEU A 172 19.89 32.03 0.43
N ARG A 173 19.16 32.21 1.54
CA ARG A 173 18.79 33.52 2.09
C ARG A 173 19.51 33.74 3.41
N ARG A 174 20.44 34.68 3.44
CA ARG A 174 21.01 35.16 4.70
C ARG A 174 19.94 35.95 5.45
N SER A 175 19.82 35.69 6.75
CA SER A 175 18.84 36.40 7.59
C SER A 175 19.22 37.87 7.76
N TRP A 176 20.51 38.20 7.61
CA TRP A 176 21.04 39.54 7.77
C TRP A 176 21.99 39.93 6.61
N PRO A 177 21.46 40.32 5.43
CA PRO A 177 22.28 40.66 4.27
C PRO A 177 23.28 41.79 4.51
N MET A 178 22.90 42.79 5.33
CA MET A 178 23.77 43.91 5.69
C MET A 178 24.95 43.45 6.56
N LEU A 179 24.70 42.57 7.54
CA LEU A 179 25.76 41.99 8.37
C LEU A 179 26.76 41.19 7.52
N ALA A 180 26.24 40.40 6.58
CA ALA A 180 27.07 39.66 5.64
C ALA A 180 27.95 40.56 4.77
N ALA A 181 27.40 41.65 4.21
CA ALA A 181 28.16 42.60 3.40
C ALA A 181 29.26 43.31 4.21
N GLU A 182 28.92 43.75 5.43
CA GLU A 182 29.89 44.41 6.31
C GLU A 182 31.04 43.46 6.67
N LEU A 183 30.72 42.21 7.07
CA LEU A 183 31.71 41.18 7.36
C LEU A 183 32.58 40.82 6.16
N GLN A 184 32.09 40.95 4.92
CA GLN A 184 32.92 40.74 3.73
C GLN A 184 33.87 41.91 3.46
N SER A 185 33.48 43.14 3.83
CA SER A 185 34.30 44.34 3.64
C SER A 185 35.35 44.58 4.73
N HIS A 186 35.20 43.94 5.90
CA HIS A 186 36.12 44.10 7.03
C HIS A 186 37.46 43.39 6.79
N ALA A 187 38.57 44.11 6.96
CA ALA A 187 39.92 43.62 6.69
C ALA A 187 40.33 42.40 7.55
N ASN A 188 39.89 42.36 8.82
CA ASN A 188 40.19 41.27 9.76
C ASN A 188 39.01 40.29 9.92
N SER A 189 38.17 40.17 8.89
CA SER A 189 37.04 39.25 8.89
C SER A 189 37.33 38.00 8.06
N ARG A 190 36.97 36.83 8.58
CA ARG A 190 37.14 35.53 7.92
C ARG A 190 35.82 34.80 7.80
N GLN A 191 35.58 34.15 6.67
CA GLN A 191 34.42 33.28 6.48
C GLN A 191 34.87 31.82 6.40
N LEU A 192 34.33 30.99 7.29
CA LEU A 192 34.53 29.54 7.33
C LEU A 192 33.22 28.87 6.89
N ARG A 193 33.28 27.94 5.94
CA ARG A 193 32.14 27.13 5.51
C ARG A 193 32.36 25.67 5.91
N LEU A 194 31.55 25.19 6.85
CA LEU A 194 31.54 23.79 7.26
C LEU A 194 30.66 22.97 6.33
N ASN A 195 31.31 22.09 5.58
CA ASN A 195 30.64 21.07 4.79
C ASN A 195 30.23 19.88 5.68
N LEU A 196 29.29 19.05 5.21
CA LEU A 196 29.01 17.76 5.84
C LEU A 196 30.26 16.86 5.75
N LEU A 197 30.32 15.82 6.59
CA LEU A 197 31.42 14.87 6.58
C LEU A 197 31.41 14.09 5.27
N SER A 198 32.59 13.92 4.66
CA SER A 198 32.72 12.99 3.54
C SER A 198 32.50 11.55 4.00
N SER A 199 32.37 10.60 3.07
CA SER A 199 32.37 9.16 3.40
C SER A 199 33.61 8.74 4.20
N ALA A 200 34.79 9.33 3.92
CA ALA A 200 36.01 9.10 4.69
C ALA A 200 35.95 9.75 6.10
N GLY A 201 35.30 10.92 6.21
CA GLY A 201 35.01 11.57 7.49
C GLY A 201 34.06 10.73 8.35
N VAL A 202 33.01 10.16 7.76
CA VAL A 202 32.12 9.21 8.44
C VAL A 202 32.90 7.98 8.92
N ALA A 203 33.76 7.39 8.07
CA ALA A 203 34.63 6.28 8.48
C ALA A 203 35.52 6.65 9.69
N THR A 204 36.11 7.85 9.66
CA THR A 204 36.95 8.36 10.77
C THR A 204 36.14 8.58 12.04
N ALA A 205 34.90 9.05 11.93
CA ALA A 205 34.00 9.22 13.07
C ALA A 205 33.61 7.87 13.68
N LEU A 206 33.25 6.90 12.83
CA LEU A 206 32.90 5.53 13.25
C LEU A 206 34.08 4.80 13.90
N ALA A 207 35.31 4.99 13.42
CA ALA A 207 36.51 4.35 13.98
C ALA A 207 36.79 4.71 15.45
N ARG A 208 36.18 5.79 15.97
CA ARG A 208 36.24 6.19 17.39
C ARG A 208 35.37 5.34 18.29
N HIS A 209 34.48 4.54 17.71
CA HIS A 209 33.58 3.63 18.40
C HIS A 209 34.08 2.19 18.19
N PRO A 210 34.70 1.56 19.21
CA PRO A 210 35.29 0.23 19.07
C PRO A 210 34.27 -0.84 18.64
N ASP A 211 33.02 -0.69 19.06
CA ASP A 211 31.86 -1.51 18.76
C ASP A 211 31.43 -1.45 17.28
N LEU A 212 31.85 -0.41 16.55
CA LEU A 212 31.52 -0.21 15.14
C LEU A 212 32.71 -0.48 14.21
N ARG A 213 33.78 -1.13 14.70
CA ARG A 213 34.92 -1.51 13.87
C ARG A 213 34.53 -2.62 12.90
N GLY A 214 34.61 -2.34 11.59
CA GLY A 214 34.29 -3.30 10.53
C GLY A 214 32.94 -3.11 9.86
N VAL A 215 32.12 -2.15 10.30
CA VAL A 215 30.91 -1.74 9.57
C VAL A 215 31.28 -1.03 8.26
N ALA A 216 30.41 -1.09 7.25
CA ALA A 216 30.64 -0.45 5.96
C ALA A 216 30.34 1.07 6.03
N PRO A 217 31.34 1.98 6.01
CA PRO A 217 31.10 3.41 6.24
C PRO A 217 30.20 4.05 5.16
N ALA A 218 30.19 3.49 3.95
CA ALA A 218 29.35 3.96 2.85
C ALA A 218 27.86 3.88 3.18
N ALA A 219 27.39 2.78 3.80
CA ALA A 219 25.99 2.62 4.20
C ALA A 219 25.57 3.64 5.28
N TRP A 220 26.47 3.93 6.22
CA TRP A 220 26.24 4.93 7.26
C TRP A 220 26.21 6.36 6.69
N HIS A 221 27.07 6.64 5.72
CA HIS A 221 27.05 7.91 4.99
C HIS A 221 25.79 8.05 4.13
N GLU A 222 25.32 6.99 3.49
CA GLU A 222 24.10 6.99 2.68
C GLU A 222 22.89 7.43 3.50
N VAL A 223 22.72 6.86 4.71
CA VAL A 223 21.61 7.17 5.62
C VAL A 223 21.76 8.53 6.31
N SER A 224 22.95 8.86 6.81
CA SER A 224 23.19 10.12 7.55
C SER A 224 23.43 11.34 6.65
N GLY A 225 23.72 11.13 5.37
CA GLY A 225 24.16 12.17 4.44
C GLY A 225 25.48 12.84 4.85
N GLY A 226 26.26 12.24 5.75
CA GLY A 226 27.45 12.85 6.34
C GLY A 226 27.15 13.91 7.40
N ASN A 227 25.89 14.07 7.83
CA ASN A 227 25.52 15.00 8.88
C ASN A 227 25.92 14.45 10.27
N PRO A 228 26.84 15.10 11.01
CA PRO A 228 27.27 14.63 12.33
C PRO A 228 26.12 14.40 13.33
N LEU A 229 25.08 15.24 13.31
CA LEU A 229 23.93 15.09 14.21
C LEU A 229 23.14 13.82 13.89
N LEU A 230 22.87 13.57 12.60
CA LEU A 230 22.16 12.37 12.15
C LEU A 230 23.02 11.11 12.34
N LEU A 231 24.33 11.19 12.09
CA LEU A 231 25.26 10.09 12.27
C LEU A 231 25.33 9.64 13.73
N ASN A 232 25.45 10.58 14.68
CA ASN A 232 25.49 10.25 16.11
C ASN A 232 24.19 9.60 16.58
N ALA A 233 23.05 10.10 16.11
CA ALA A 233 21.75 9.51 16.42
C ALA A 233 21.59 8.11 15.82
N LEU A 234 22.11 7.88 14.62
CA LEU A 234 22.15 6.56 13.98
C LEU A 234 23.04 5.57 14.74
N ILE A 235 24.16 6.05 15.30
CA ILE A 235 25.04 5.25 16.17
C ILE A 235 24.31 4.85 17.45
N GLU A 236 23.54 5.77 18.04
CA GLU A 236 22.72 5.50 19.23
C GLU A 236 21.64 4.44 18.96
N ASP A 237 20.86 4.62 17.90
CA ASP A 237 19.81 3.65 17.53
C ASP A 237 20.40 2.26 17.20
N HIS A 238 21.52 2.20 16.50
CA HIS A 238 22.18 0.94 16.17
C HIS A 238 22.63 0.16 17.42
N ARG A 239 23.08 0.87 18.47
CA ARG A 239 23.44 0.25 19.75
C ARG A 239 22.25 -0.33 20.51
N LEU A 240 21.07 0.26 20.33
CA LEU A 240 19.83 -0.18 20.95
C LEU A 240 19.12 -1.28 20.13
N GLY A 241 19.49 -1.42 18.85
CA GLY A 241 18.90 -2.38 17.92
C GLY A 241 19.48 -3.80 18.03
N PRO A 242 18.99 -4.73 17.17
CA PRO A 242 19.35 -6.16 17.23
C PRO A 242 20.80 -6.52 16.86
N GLY A 243 21.68 -5.52 16.64
CA GLY A 243 23.06 -5.70 16.17
C GLY A 243 23.14 -6.13 14.70
N GLY A 244 24.17 -5.66 13.98
CA GLY A 244 24.36 -6.00 12.57
C GLY A 244 25.43 -5.16 11.87
N ALA A 245 25.68 -5.43 10.58
CA ALA A 245 26.61 -4.63 9.77
C ALA A 245 25.96 -3.36 9.17
N GLU A 246 24.63 -3.36 9.03
CA GLU A 246 23.86 -2.25 8.48
C GLU A 246 23.37 -1.28 9.57
N PRO A 247 23.32 0.03 9.27
CA PRO A 247 22.82 1.02 10.21
C PRO A 247 21.32 0.82 10.48
N VAL A 248 20.91 0.93 11.74
CA VAL A 248 19.49 0.86 12.15
C VAL A 248 19.04 2.27 12.51
N ALA A 249 18.08 2.82 11.77
CA ALA A 249 17.47 4.11 12.08
C ALA A 249 16.19 3.92 12.89
N GLY A 250 16.21 4.38 14.14
CA GLY A 250 15.15 4.24 15.13
C GLY A 250 14.59 5.60 15.56
N GLU A 251 14.47 5.79 16.87
CA GLU A 251 13.84 6.99 17.44
C GLU A 251 14.83 8.14 17.60
N ALA A 252 16.09 7.87 17.94
CA ALA A 252 17.10 8.93 18.04
C ALA A 252 17.30 9.60 16.67
N PHE A 253 17.38 8.80 15.60
CA PHE A 253 17.47 9.31 14.23
C PHE A 253 16.24 10.13 13.83
N ALA A 254 15.04 9.66 14.18
CA ALA A 254 13.81 10.41 13.94
C ALA A 254 13.81 11.79 14.62
N GLN A 255 14.21 11.85 15.90
CA GLN A 255 14.33 13.10 16.65
C GLN A 255 15.42 14.02 16.11
N ALA A 256 16.53 13.46 15.62
CA ALA A 256 17.60 14.23 14.99
C ALA A 256 17.14 14.87 13.66
N VAL A 257 16.38 14.14 12.85
CA VAL A 257 15.74 14.68 11.63
C VAL A 257 14.81 15.83 11.97
N LEU A 258 13.90 15.64 12.95
CA LEU A 258 12.98 16.70 13.37
C LEU A 258 13.74 17.91 13.92
N THR A 259 14.78 17.70 14.73
CA THR A 259 15.64 18.77 15.25
C THR A 259 16.26 19.59 14.12
N CYS A 260 16.75 18.94 13.07
CA CYS A 260 17.28 19.63 11.89
C CYS A 260 16.21 20.49 11.20
N LEU A 261 15.00 19.95 11.02
CA LEU A 261 13.91 20.65 10.34
C LEU A 261 13.34 21.82 11.16
N TYR A 262 13.22 21.69 12.48
CA TYR A 262 12.73 22.75 13.37
C TYR A 262 13.74 23.87 13.61
N ARG A 263 15.05 23.54 13.64
CA ARG A 263 16.12 24.55 13.76
C ARG A 263 16.47 25.21 12.43
N GLY A 264 15.99 24.66 11.31
CA GLY A 264 16.19 25.22 9.99
C GLY A 264 15.25 26.39 9.67
N ASP A 265 15.22 26.75 8.39
CA ASP A 265 14.34 27.79 7.86
C ASP A 265 12.87 27.36 7.99
N GLU A 266 11.96 28.34 8.12
CA GLU A 266 10.51 28.08 8.29
C GLU A 266 9.89 27.27 7.14
N SER A 267 10.55 27.27 5.97
CA SER A 267 10.17 26.51 4.78
C SER A 267 10.44 25.02 4.88
N MET A 268 11.38 24.58 5.73
CA MET A 268 11.88 23.20 5.70
C MET A 268 10.82 22.18 6.14
N LEU A 269 10.11 22.44 7.24
CA LEU A 269 9.14 21.47 7.78
C LEU A 269 7.90 21.30 6.86
N PRO A 270 7.25 22.36 6.35
CA PRO A 270 6.16 22.21 5.37
C PRO A 270 6.61 21.47 4.10
N VAL A 271 7.80 21.77 3.58
CA VAL A 271 8.36 21.10 2.40
C VAL A 271 8.62 19.62 2.69
N ALA A 272 9.25 19.29 3.82
CA ALA A 272 9.50 17.90 4.22
C ALA A 272 8.20 17.11 4.36
N ARG A 273 7.15 17.70 4.96
CA ARG A 273 5.82 17.07 5.05
C ARG A 273 5.21 16.82 3.68
N GLY A 274 5.29 17.79 2.77
CA GLY A 274 4.80 17.64 1.40
C GLY A 274 5.51 16.51 0.65
N LEU A 275 6.84 16.45 0.72
CA LEU A 275 7.65 15.39 0.13
C LEU A 275 7.33 14.02 0.73
N ALA A 276 7.15 13.94 2.05
CA ALA A 276 6.84 12.69 2.75
C ALA A 276 5.45 12.15 2.37
N VAL A 277 4.48 13.03 2.08
CA VAL A 277 3.15 12.63 1.59
C VAL A 277 3.17 12.22 0.12
N LEU A 278 3.95 12.90 -0.73
CA LEU A 278 4.05 12.59 -2.16
C LEU A 278 4.72 11.23 -2.44
N ASP A 279 5.70 10.85 -1.60
CA ASP A 279 6.46 9.59 -1.69
C ASP A 279 7.27 9.42 -3.00
N GLU A 280 7.31 10.48 -3.83
CA GLU A 280 8.03 10.56 -5.09
C GLU A 280 8.69 11.95 -5.22
N PRO A 281 9.75 12.10 -6.06
CA PRO A 281 10.37 13.38 -6.31
C PRO A 281 9.35 14.37 -6.86
N ALA A 282 9.07 15.41 -6.09
CA ALA A 282 8.18 16.47 -6.52
C ALA A 282 8.89 17.37 -7.55
N THR A 283 8.18 17.77 -8.60
CA THR A 283 8.66 18.90 -9.41
C THR A 283 8.64 20.16 -8.54
N PRO A 284 9.59 21.11 -8.72
CA PRO A 284 9.61 22.34 -7.94
C PRO A 284 8.27 23.10 -7.98
N ARG A 285 7.61 23.12 -9.14
CA ARG A 285 6.29 23.73 -9.31
C ARG A 285 5.19 23.07 -8.47
N LEU A 286 5.15 21.73 -8.43
CA LEU A 286 4.16 21.01 -7.62
C LEU A 286 4.38 21.25 -6.13
N LEU A 287 5.64 21.25 -5.70
CA LEU A 287 6.00 21.52 -4.32
C LEU A 287 5.67 22.97 -3.93
N ASP A 288 5.95 23.93 -4.82
CA ASP A 288 5.63 25.33 -4.60
C ASP A 288 4.11 25.53 -4.40
N GLU A 289 3.28 24.95 -5.28
CA GLU A 289 1.81 25.03 -5.16
C GLU A 289 1.28 24.31 -3.91
N LEU A 290 1.92 23.21 -3.48
CA LEU A 290 1.50 22.44 -2.32
C LEU A 290 1.71 23.19 -0.99
N VAL A 291 2.76 23.99 -0.88
CA VAL A 291 3.08 24.69 0.38
C VAL A 291 2.94 26.21 0.29
N GLN A 292 2.43 26.76 -0.83
CA GLN A 292 2.23 28.20 -1.02
C GLN A 292 1.46 28.89 0.11
N ASP A 293 0.47 28.20 0.70
CA ASP A 293 -0.36 28.75 1.79
C ASP A 293 0.37 28.75 3.15
N VAL A 294 1.48 28.02 3.25
CA VAL A 294 2.21 27.76 4.50
C VAL A 294 3.61 28.38 4.48
N CYS A 295 4.17 28.61 3.29
CA CYS A 295 5.53 29.11 3.13
C CYS A 295 5.67 29.99 1.87
N THR A 296 6.42 31.08 2.01
CA THR A 296 6.69 32.06 0.94
C THR A 296 7.86 31.68 0.02
N ALA A 297 8.67 30.66 0.35
CA ALA A 297 9.85 30.25 -0.43
C ALA A 297 10.14 28.72 -0.41
N PRO A 298 9.25 27.87 -0.93
CA PRO A 298 9.37 26.40 -0.96
C PRO A 298 10.66 25.84 -1.57
N THR A 299 11.04 26.33 -2.75
CA THR A 299 12.27 25.88 -3.44
C THR A 299 13.53 26.07 -2.58
N GLY A 300 13.57 27.12 -1.75
CA GLY A 300 14.66 27.32 -0.79
C GLY A 300 14.69 26.26 0.32
N GLY A 301 13.51 25.80 0.77
CA GLY A 301 13.37 24.72 1.73
C GLY A 301 13.92 23.39 1.20
N LEU A 302 13.58 23.03 -0.04
CA LEU A 302 14.09 21.79 -0.67
C LEU A 302 15.62 21.77 -0.75
N ALA A 303 16.22 22.88 -1.19
CA ALA A 303 17.67 23.03 -1.26
C ALA A 303 18.31 22.90 0.13
N ALA A 304 17.73 23.55 1.14
CA ALA A 304 18.27 23.53 2.49
C ALA A 304 18.18 22.15 3.15
N ILE A 305 17.09 21.40 2.96
CA ILE A 305 16.97 20.02 3.46
C ILE A 305 17.98 19.10 2.76
N THR A 306 18.23 19.33 1.47
CA THR A 306 19.26 18.61 0.70
C THR A 306 20.66 18.92 1.23
N GLU A 307 20.97 20.19 1.51
CA GLU A 307 22.25 20.60 2.10
C GLU A 307 22.48 20.05 3.52
N ILE A 308 21.41 19.81 4.29
CA ILE A 308 21.48 19.14 5.61
C ILE A 308 21.81 17.65 5.47
N GLY A 309 21.63 17.07 4.28
CA GLY A 309 21.89 15.65 4.03
C GLY A 309 20.73 14.73 4.40
N ILE A 310 19.50 15.25 4.50
CA ILE A 310 18.29 14.42 4.71
C ILE A 310 17.77 13.87 3.37
N LEU A 311 17.95 14.63 2.29
CA LEU A 311 17.52 14.26 0.94
C LEU A 311 18.70 13.85 0.03
N ALA A 312 18.40 13.01 -0.95
CA ALA A 312 19.21 12.70 -2.12
C ALA A 312 18.27 12.67 -3.35
N ASP A 313 18.60 13.41 -4.41
CA ASP A 313 17.80 13.48 -5.64
C ASP A 313 16.31 13.77 -5.40
N GLY A 314 16.01 14.64 -4.43
CA GLY A 314 14.64 15.02 -4.05
C GLY A 314 13.88 13.97 -3.24
N ARG A 315 14.52 12.88 -2.82
CA ARG A 315 13.93 11.81 -1.98
C ARG A 315 14.60 11.75 -0.62
N PHE A 316 13.87 11.26 0.39
CA PHE A 316 14.48 10.93 1.68
C PHE A 316 15.49 9.82 1.52
N ARG A 317 16.70 10.02 2.08
CA ARG A 317 17.76 9.00 2.09
C ARG A 317 17.37 7.74 2.87
N HIS A 318 16.44 7.86 3.81
CA HIS A 318 15.97 6.74 4.61
C HIS A 318 14.46 6.87 4.92
N PRO A 319 13.65 5.79 4.78
CA PRO A 319 12.21 5.83 5.04
C PRO A 319 11.83 6.33 6.44
N ARG A 320 12.70 6.06 7.45
CA ARG A 320 12.48 6.56 8.82
C ARG A 320 12.38 8.07 8.88
N ALA A 321 13.14 8.82 8.06
CA ALA A 321 13.06 10.29 8.02
C ALA A 321 11.68 10.78 7.54
N ALA A 322 11.13 10.17 6.48
CA ALA A 322 9.78 10.48 6.00
C ALA A 322 8.72 10.13 7.06
N SER A 323 8.83 8.95 7.68
CA SER A 323 7.91 8.54 8.74
C SER A 323 7.94 9.48 9.95
N ALA A 324 9.12 9.92 10.40
CA ALA A 324 9.26 10.82 11.55
C ALA A 324 8.55 12.16 11.34
N VAL A 325 8.59 12.67 10.11
CA VAL A 325 7.90 13.91 9.73
C VAL A 325 6.37 13.73 9.75
N LEU A 326 5.88 12.56 9.31
CA LEU A 326 4.46 12.22 9.30
C LEU A 326 3.93 11.87 10.70
N ASP A 327 4.74 11.23 11.55
CA ASP A 327 4.40 10.85 12.93
C ASP A 327 4.10 12.09 13.80
N GLY A 328 4.77 13.21 13.51
CA GLY A 328 4.53 14.50 14.15
C GLY A 328 3.32 15.28 13.62
N MET A 329 2.49 14.70 12.74
CA MET A 329 1.27 15.32 12.22
C MET A 329 0.02 14.74 12.89
N SER A 330 -0.99 15.58 13.12
CA SER A 330 -2.29 15.04 13.50
C SER A 330 -2.91 14.25 12.32
N PRO A 331 -3.74 13.22 12.59
CA PRO A 331 -4.43 12.50 11.52
C PRO A 331 -5.27 13.42 10.62
N ALA A 332 -5.82 14.51 11.17
CA ALA A 332 -6.58 15.51 10.43
C ALA A 332 -5.70 16.31 9.45
N ASP A 333 -4.58 16.86 9.93
CA ASP A 333 -3.65 17.62 9.09
C ASP A 333 -3.04 16.74 7.99
N ARG A 334 -2.79 15.46 8.31
CA ARG A 334 -2.29 14.49 7.33
C ARG A 334 -3.35 14.22 6.25
N ALA A 335 -4.60 14.02 6.63
CA ALA A 335 -5.70 13.83 5.67
C ALA A 335 -5.90 15.08 4.79
N ASP A 336 -5.82 16.27 5.37
CA ASP A 336 -5.88 17.54 4.63
C ASP A 336 -4.74 17.66 3.60
N LEU A 337 -3.53 17.28 3.99
CA LEU A 337 -2.38 17.31 3.09
C LEU A 337 -2.51 16.28 1.95
N HIS A 338 -2.98 15.06 2.23
CA HIS A 338 -3.29 14.07 1.20
C HIS A 338 -4.38 14.56 0.24
N GLU A 339 -5.42 15.23 0.73
CA GLU A 339 -6.49 15.80 -0.10
C GLU A 339 -5.94 16.90 -1.03
N ARG A 340 -5.09 17.79 -0.51
CA ARG A 340 -4.42 18.83 -1.32
C ARG A 340 -3.53 18.21 -2.40
N VAL A 341 -2.72 17.22 -2.03
CA VAL A 341 -1.88 16.47 -3.00
C VAL A 341 -2.73 15.82 -4.08
N ALA A 342 -3.82 15.14 -3.72
CA ALA A 342 -4.73 14.53 -4.68
C ALA A 342 -5.30 15.56 -5.67
N GLN A 343 -5.70 16.74 -5.18
CA GLN A 343 -6.24 17.80 -6.02
C GLN A 343 -5.20 18.36 -7.00
N LEU A 344 -3.95 18.53 -6.55
CA LEU A 344 -2.85 19.00 -7.40
C LEU A 344 -2.46 17.97 -8.45
N LEU A 345 -2.34 16.70 -8.08
CA LEU A 345 -2.02 15.62 -9.01
C LEU A 345 -3.12 15.47 -10.07
N TYR A 346 -4.39 15.59 -9.68
CA TYR A 346 -5.51 15.59 -10.62
C TYR A 346 -5.42 16.74 -11.63
N ARG A 347 -5.19 17.99 -11.17
CA ARG A 347 -5.06 19.15 -12.05
C ARG A 347 -3.89 19.05 -13.03
N ASN A 348 -2.83 18.38 -12.64
CA ASN A 348 -1.65 18.15 -13.46
C ASN A 348 -1.76 16.91 -14.36
N GLY A 349 -2.91 16.22 -14.38
CA GLY A 349 -3.14 15.06 -15.25
C GLY A 349 -2.37 13.80 -14.84
N ALA A 350 -2.08 13.62 -13.55
CA ALA A 350 -1.45 12.41 -13.05
C ALA A 350 -2.36 11.18 -13.23
N PRO A 351 -1.81 9.95 -13.29
CA PRO A 351 -2.59 8.73 -13.41
C PRO A 351 -3.65 8.56 -12.31
N ALA A 352 -4.81 8.01 -12.67
CA ALA A 352 -5.94 7.85 -11.75
C ALA A 352 -5.58 7.06 -10.48
N LEU A 353 -4.83 5.97 -10.60
CA LEU A 353 -4.33 5.20 -9.45
C LEU A 353 -3.45 6.02 -8.49
N THR A 354 -2.56 6.86 -9.03
CA THR A 354 -1.70 7.73 -8.21
C THR A 354 -2.53 8.72 -7.42
N VAL A 355 -3.50 9.38 -8.06
CA VAL A 355 -4.43 10.31 -7.38
C VAL A 355 -5.30 9.58 -6.35
N ALA A 356 -5.82 8.40 -6.71
CA ALA A 356 -6.68 7.59 -5.85
C ALA A 356 -5.97 7.15 -4.56
N ARG A 357 -4.68 6.82 -4.61
CA ARG A 357 -3.88 6.51 -3.40
C ARG A 357 -3.94 7.63 -2.36
N HIS A 358 -3.80 8.89 -2.78
CA HIS A 358 -3.90 10.02 -1.86
C HIS A 358 -5.34 10.26 -1.38
N LYS A 359 -6.35 10.01 -2.24
CA LYS A 359 -7.78 10.06 -1.83
C LYS A 359 -8.12 9.02 -0.76
N LEU A 360 -7.61 7.79 -0.92
CA LEU A 360 -7.77 6.71 0.06
C LEU A 360 -7.10 7.05 1.39
N ALA A 361 -5.90 7.62 1.34
CA ALA A 361 -5.19 8.07 2.54
C ALA A 361 -5.91 9.24 3.24
N ALA A 362 -6.52 10.16 2.48
CA ALA A 362 -7.33 11.25 3.02
C ALA A 362 -8.71 10.79 3.53
N ARG A 363 -9.22 9.64 3.05
CA ARG A 363 -10.59 9.15 3.26
C ARG A 363 -11.67 10.17 2.91
N ARG A 364 -11.47 10.91 1.80
CA ARG A 364 -12.41 11.96 1.34
C ARG A 364 -12.73 11.81 -0.13
N ALA A 365 -14.03 11.86 -0.46
CA ALA A 365 -14.55 11.80 -1.83
C ALA A 365 -15.35 13.05 -2.24
N GLY A 366 -15.24 14.14 -1.47
CA GLY A 366 -16.17 15.28 -1.57
C GLY A 366 -16.09 16.13 -2.84
N ALA A 367 -15.05 15.99 -3.66
CA ALA A 367 -14.92 16.77 -4.89
C ALA A 367 -15.66 16.11 -6.06
N PRO A 368 -16.31 16.86 -6.97
CA PRO A 368 -17.11 16.29 -8.07
C PRO A 368 -16.35 15.31 -8.97
N TRP A 369 -15.07 15.58 -9.20
CA TRP A 369 -14.17 14.75 -10.00
C TRP A 369 -13.71 13.46 -9.30
N SER A 370 -13.87 13.35 -7.97
CA SER A 370 -13.34 12.22 -7.19
C SER A 370 -14.01 10.90 -7.55
N VAL A 371 -15.33 10.88 -7.74
CA VAL A 371 -16.06 9.63 -8.02
C VAL A 371 -15.69 9.04 -9.39
N PRO A 372 -15.74 9.78 -10.52
CA PRO A 372 -15.28 9.26 -11.81
C PRO A 372 -13.82 8.76 -11.77
N LEU A 373 -12.93 9.51 -11.10
CA LEU A 373 -11.53 9.14 -10.98
C LEU A 373 -11.32 7.86 -10.14
N LEU A 374 -12.04 7.70 -9.03
CA LEU A 374 -11.97 6.48 -8.22
C LEU A 374 -12.50 5.25 -8.96
N GLN A 375 -13.46 5.43 -9.87
CA GLN A 375 -13.97 4.35 -10.71
C GLN A 375 -12.98 3.95 -11.80
N GLU A 376 -12.36 4.93 -12.45
CA GLU A 376 -11.27 4.69 -13.40
C GLU A 376 -10.09 3.99 -12.71
N ALA A 377 -9.69 4.47 -11.52
CA ALA A 377 -8.65 3.84 -10.71
C ALA A 377 -9.02 2.40 -10.32
N ALA A 378 -10.29 2.13 -9.99
CA ALA A 378 -10.75 0.78 -9.70
C ALA A 378 -10.73 -0.13 -10.92
N GLU A 379 -11.05 0.38 -12.11
CA GLU A 379 -10.93 -0.37 -13.37
C GLU A 379 -9.47 -0.69 -13.70
N GLN A 380 -8.56 0.27 -13.53
CA GLN A 380 -7.11 0.06 -13.68
C GLN A 380 -6.58 -0.97 -12.66
N ALA A 381 -7.02 -0.89 -11.40
CA ALA A 381 -6.65 -1.86 -10.36
C ALA A 381 -7.16 -3.27 -10.70
N LEU A 382 -8.41 -3.43 -11.18
CA LEU A 382 -8.95 -4.72 -11.60
C LEU A 382 -8.22 -5.29 -12.84
N ALA A 383 -7.78 -4.44 -13.76
CA ALA A 383 -6.96 -4.84 -14.91
C ALA A 383 -5.56 -5.31 -14.50
N ALA A 384 -5.05 -4.80 -13.37
CA ALA A 384 -3.80 -5.25 -12.73
C ALA A 384 -4.01 -6.36 -11.68
N ASP A 385 -5.23 -6.91 -11.58
CA ASP A 385 -5.66 -7.93 -10.60
C ASP A 385 -5.54 -7.53 -9.12
N ASP A 386 -5.34 -6.23 -8.82
CA ASP A 386 -5.42 -5.68 -7.46
C ASP A 386 -6.87 -5.42 -7.04
N THR A 387 -7.56 -6.51 -6.70
CA THR A 387 -8.97 -6.47 -6.31
C THR A 387 -9.20 -5.68 -5.02
N THR A 388 -8.23 -5.68 -4.10
CA THR A 388 -8.33 -4.97 -2.82
C THR A 388 -8.30 -3.46 -3.06
N ALA A 389 -7.33 -2.95 -3.83
CA ALA A 389 -7.27 -1.52 -4.15
C ALA A 389 -8.50 -1.06 -4.95
N ALA A 390 -8.99 -1.89 -5.87
CA ALA A 390 -10.22 -1.59 -6.60
C ALA A 390 -11.43 -1.44 -5.66
N MET A 391 -11.59 -2.37 -4.72
CA MET A 391 -12.68 -2.33 -3.74
C MET A 391 -12.58 -1.12 -2.80
N ASP A 392 -11.37 -0.75 -2.37
CA ASP A 392 -11.16 0.41 -1.51
C ASP A 392 -11.51 1.71 -2.25
N CYS A 393 -11.11 1.84 -3.52
CA CYS A 393 -11.49 2.98 -4.36
C CYS A 393 -13.02 3.10 -4.51
N LEU A 394 -13.68 1.98 -4.81
CA LEU A 394 -15.13 1.94 -5.00
C LEU A 394 -15.91 2.21 -3.71
N ARG A 395 -15.45 1.71 -2.56
CA ARG A 395 -16.07 1.98 -1.24
C ARG A 395 -15.93 3.45 -0.86
N LEU A 396 -14.77 4.06 -1.12
CA LEU A 396 -14.60 5.50 -0.90
C LEU A 396 -15.54 6.31 -1.82
N ALA A 397 -15.71 5.89 -3.06
CA ALA A 397 -16.64 6.52 -3.99
C ALA A 397 -18.11 6.36 -3.56
N GLU A 398 -18.48 5.20 -2.98
CA GLU A 398 -19.83 4.92 -2.46
C GLU A 398 -20.18 5.81 -1.25
N GLY A 399 -19.25 5.97 -0.29
CA GLY A 399 -19.47 6.77 0.91
C GLY A 399 -19.61 8.28 0.69
N GLY A 400 -19.33 8.77 -0.53
CA GLY A 400 -19.37 10.19 -0.88
C GLY A 400 -20.73 10.71 -1.38
N ARG A 401 -21.78 9.86 -1.51
CA ARG A 401 -23.05 10.27 -2.14
C ARG A 401 -24.31 9.69 -1.50
N ASP A 402 -25.36 10.50 -1.50
CA ASP A 402 -26.75 10.06 -1.34
C ASP A 402 -27.34 9.62 -2.70
N ALA A 403 -27.98 8.45 -2.73
CA ALA A 403 -28.88 7.88 -3.75
C ALA A 403 -28.88 8.50 -5.18
N HIS A 404 -27.74 8.48 -5.87
CA HIS A 404 -27.61 8.93 -7.27
C HIS A 404 -27.51 7.72 -8.23
N PRO A 405 -27.89 7.80 -9.53
CA PRO A 405 -27.67 6.72 -10.51
C PRO A 405 -26.22 6.23 -10.60
N GLU A 406 -25.24 7.08 -10.25
CA GLU A 406 -23.85 6.68 -10.12
C GLU A 406 -23.60 5.67 -8.99
N CYS A 407 -24.40 5.69 -7.90
CA CYS A 407 -24.32 4.71 -6.82
C CYS A 407 -24.61 3.30 -7.34
N THR A 408 -25.59 3.13 -8.23
CA THR A 408 -25.91 1.83 -8.85
C THR A 408 -24.73 1.28 -9.64
N ARG A 409 -24.02 2.13 -10.40
CA ARG A 409 -22.84 1.70 -11.15
C ARG A 409 -21.67 1.33 -10.23
N ILE A 410 -21.46 2.08 -9.14
CA ILE A 410 -20.47 1.74 -8.10
C ILE A 410 -20.81 0.39 -7.46
N GLN A 411 -22.08 0.16 -7.12
CA GLN A 411 -22.55 -1.11 -6.53
C GLN A 411 -22.38 -2.29 -7.49
N ALA A 412 -22.63 -2.09 -8.79
CA ALA A 412 -22.36 -3.12 -9.80
C ALA A 412 -20.86 -3.43 -9.89
N ALA A 413 -19.99 -2.41 -9.88
CA ALA A 413 -18.54 -2.61 -9.86
C ALA A 413 -18.07 -3.30 -8.57
N LEU A 414 -18.65 -2.97 -7.42
CA LEU A 414 -18.39 -3.63 -6.14
C LEU A 414 -18.85 -5.09 -6.13
N LEU A 415 -20.01 -5.40 -6.72
CA LEU A 415 -20.49 -6.77 -6.92
C LEU A 415 -19.46 -7.57 -7.73
N ARG A 416 -18.99 -7.01 -8.86
CA ARG A 416 -17.96 -7.64 -9.71
C ARG A 416 -16.67 -7.92 -8.95
N ALA A 417 -16.11 -6.90 -8.30
CA ALA A 417 -14.84 -7.00 -7.59
C ALA A 417 -14.94 -7.95 -6.38
N SER A 418 -16.00 -7.85 -5.59
CA SER A 418 -16.21 -8.72 -4.41
C SER A 418 -16.38 -10.18 -4.81
N TRP A 419 -17.01 -10.44 -5.96
CA TRP A 419 -17.22 -11.81 -6.46
C TRP A 419 -15.90 -12.53 -6.80
N ARG A 420 -14.83 -11.82 -7.19
CA ARG A 420 -13.50 -12.42 -7.42
C ARG A 420 -12.91 -13.05 -6.15
N LEU A 421 -13.18 -12.45 -4.99
CA LEU A 421 -12.63 -12.88 -3.70
C LEU A 421 -13.56 -13.82 -2.94
N ASP A 422 -14.82 -13.40 -2.76
CA ASP A 422 -15.83 -14.18 -2.07
C ASP A 422 -17.23 -13.83 -2.61
N PRO A 423 -17.84 -14.71 -3.44
CA PRO A 423 -19.18 -14.52 -3.96
C PRO A 423 -20.24 -14.24 -2.88
N ALA A 424 -20.11 -14.80 -1.67
CA ALA A 424 -21.11 -14.61 -0.61
C ALA A 424 -21.14 -13.16 -0.12
N THR A 425 -19.97 -12.51 0.01
CA THR A 425 -19.90 -11.10 0.40
C THR A 425 -20.52 -10.17 -0.64
N ALA A 426 -20.48 -10.58 -1.91
CA ALA A 426 -21.00 -9.80 -3.01
C ALA A 426 -22.54 -9.76 -3.00
N GLU A 427 -23.21 -10.73 -2.36
CA GLU A 427 -24.68 -10.79 -2.29
C GLU A 427 -25.31 -9.51 -1.71
N ARG A 428 -24.61 -8.83 -0.80
CA ARG A 428 -25.08 -7.60 -0.14
C ARG A 428 -25.50 -6.49 -1.11
N TYR A 429 -24.95 -6.49 -2.32
CA TYR A 429 -25.25 -5.49 -3.36
C TYR A 429 -26.47 -5.86 -4.22
N SER A 430 -26.91 -7.11 -4.18
CA SER A 430 -27.98 -7.61 -5.05
C SER A 430 -29.32 -6.89 -4.88
N PRO A 431 -29.84 -6.59 -3.67
CA PRO A 431 -31.17 -5.99 -3.52
C PRO A 431 -31.32 -4.64 -4.23
N ALA A 432 -30.32 -3.75 -4.10
CA ALA A 432 -30.33 -2.44 -4.75
C ALA A 432 -30.21 -2.56 -6.28
N LEU A 433 -29.38 -3.49 -6.77
CA LEU A 433 -29.22 -3.74 -8.19
C LEU A 433 -30.46 -4.37 -8.83
N ILE A 434 -31.18 -5.24 -8.12
CA ILE A 434 -32.47 -5.80 -8.57
C ILE A 434 -33.48 -4.66 -8.76
N GLN A 435 -33.62 -3.79 -7.77
CA GLN A 435 -34.52 -2.64 -7.87
C GLN A 435 -34.16 -1.72 -9.04
N ALA A 436 -32.86 -1.45 -9.24
CA ALA A 436 -32.40 -0.63 -10.36
C ALA A 436 -32.66 -1.30 -11.72
N ALA A 437 -32.49 -2.62 -11.83
CA ALA A 437 -32.75 -3.36 -13.05
C ALA A 437 -34.25 -3.37 -13.40
N LEU A 438 -35.11 -3.63 -12.41
CA LEU A 438 -36.58 -3.57 -12.59
C LEU A 438 -37.08 -2.17 -12.95
N ALA A 439 -36.32 -1.13 -12.59
CA ALA A 439 -36.60 0.26 -12.98
C ALA A 439 -36.00 0.66 -14.35
N GLY A 440 -35.33 -0.25 -15.07
CA GLY A 440 -34.67 0.03 -16.35
C GLY A 440 -33.45 0.97 -16.24
N LYS A 441 -32.83 1.05 -15.05
CA LYS A 441 -31.72 1.99 -14.76
C LYS A 441 -30.35 1.32 -14.71
N LEU A 442 -30.27 0.03 -14.97
CA LEU A 442 -29.04 -0.74 -14.88
C LEU A 442 -28.46 -0.99 -16.28
N PRO A 443 -27.17 -0.71 -16.54
CA PRO A 443 -26.53 -1.05 -17.81
C PRO A 443 -26.61 -2.55 -18.12
N LEU A 444 -26.67 -2.92 -19.40
CA LEU A 444 -26.86 -4.32 -19.82
C LEU A 444 -25.78 -5.27 -19.28
N THR A 445 -24.52 -4.83 -19.27
CA THR A 445 -23.40 -5.60 -18.70
C THR A 445 -23.57 -5.88 -17.21
N ALA A 446 -24.04 -4.90 -16.45
CA ALA A 446 -24.30 -5.04 -15.02
C ALA A 446 -25.54 -5.89 -14.74
N ALA A 447 -26.58 -5.79 -15.57
CA ALA A 447 -27.76 -6.64 -15.50
C ALA A 447 -27.43 -8.12 -15.80
N ALA A 448 -26.67 -8.39 -16.86
CA ALA A 448 -26.20 -9.72 -17.21
C ALA A 448 -25.41 -10.37 -16.06
N MET A 449 -24.50 -9.61 -15.45
CA MET A 449 -23.74 -10.05 -14.27
C MET A 449 -24.64 -10.32 -13.06
N LEU A 450 -25.60 -9.44 -12.77
CA LEU A 450 -26.57 -9.63 -11.69
C LEU A 450 -27.39 -10.91 -11.89
N VAL A 451 -27.91 -11.16 -13.09
CA VAL A 451 -28.67 -12.38 -13.40
C VAL A 451 -27.82 -13.63 -13.18
N ASN A 452 -26.58 -13.65 -13.67
CA ASN A 452 -25.64 -14.76 -13.41
C ASN A 452 -25.39 -14.97 -11.91
N HIS A 453 -25.25 -13.88 -11.14
CA HIS A 453 -25.06 -13.93 -9.70
C HIS A 453 -26.31 -14.47 -8.96
N LEU A 454 -27.51 -14.04 -9.33
CA LEU A 454 -28.76 -14.54 -8.75
C LEU A 454 -28.96 -16.03 -9.06
N MET A 455 -28.62 -16.47 -10.27
CA MET A 455 -28.64 -17.89 -10.63
C MET A 455 -27.66 -18.71 -9.78
N TRP A 456 -26.46 -18.19 -9.54
CA TRP A 456 -25.43 -18.83 -8.70
C TRP A 456 -25.93 -19.11 -7.28
N PHE A 457 -26.65 -18.16 -6.66
CA PHE A 457 -27.19 -18.31 -5.31
C PHE A 457 -28.56 -19.02 -5.25
N GLY A 458 -29.05 -19.55 -6.36
CA GLY A 458 -30.30 -20.30 -6.36
C GLY A 458 -31.55 -19.43 -6.28
N ARG A 459 -31.52 -18.21 -6.84
CA ARG A 459 -32.65 -17.26 -6.89
C ARG A 459 -33.20 -17.12 -8.32
N PRO A 460 -33.67 -18.21 -8.97
CA PRO A 460 -34.04 -18.18 -10.37
C PRO A 460 -35.28 -17.31 -10.66
N ALA A 461 -36.22 -17.20 -9.73
CA ALA A 461 -37.41 -16.35 -9.93
C ALA A 461 -37.04 -14.87 -10.07
N GLU A 462 -36.14 -14.39 -9.22
CA GLU A 462 -35.65 -13.00 -9.28
C GLU A 462 -34.75 -12.79 -10.50
N ALA A 463 -33.90 -13.77 -10.82
CA ALA A 463 -33.08 -13.75 -12.03
C ALA A 463 -33.95 -13.65 -13.31
N ALA A 464 -35.05 -14.41 -13.37
CA ALA A 464 -35.98 -14.38 -14.50
C ALA A 464 -36.73 -13.05 -14.58
N ALA A 465 -37.17 -12.49 -13.45
CA ALA A 465 -37.83 -11.19 -13.41
C ALA A 465 -36.90 -10.06 -13.88
N VAL A 466 -35.64 -10.05 -13.42
CA VAL A 466 -34.62 -9.09 -13.87
C VAL A 466 -34.34 -9.25 -15.36
N LEU A 467 -34.13 -10.47 -15.83
CA LEU A 467 -33.87 -10.73 -17.25
C LEU A 467 -35.05 -10.27 -18.12
N ALA A 468 -36.29 -10.62 -17.75
CA ALA A 468 -37.50 -10.20 -18.49
C ALA A 468 -37.65 -8.68 -18.53
N ALA A 469 -37.49 -7.98 -17.39
CA ALA A 469 -37.58 -6.53 -17.34
C ALA A 469 -36.54 -5.83 -18.22
N VAL A 470 -35.32 -6.37 -18.27
CA VAL A 470 -34.25 -5.81 -19.11
C VAL A 470 -34.52 -6.08 -20.59
N VAL A 471 -34.96 -7.30 -20.95
CA VAL A 471 -35.37 -7.62 -22.33
C VAL A 471 -36.53 -6.74 -22.80
N ASP A 472 -37.51 -6.45 -21.94
CA ASP A 472 -38.65 -5.58 -22.27
C ASP A 472 -38.25 -4.11 -22.48
N SER A 473 -37.06 -3.71 -22.01
CA SER A 473 -36.57 -2.32 -22.07
C SER A 473 -35.62 -2.02 -23.23
N VAL A 474 -35.20 -3.04 -23.99
CA VAL A 474 -34.20 -2.91 -25.07
C VAL A 474 -34.80 -3.19 -26.44
N ASP A 475 -34.15 -2.66 -27.47
CA ASP A 475 -34.46 -3.01 -28.87
C ASP A 475 -33.98 -4.45 -29.17
N PRO A 476 -34.86 -5.36 -29.62
CA PRO A 476 -34.50 -6.71 -30.06
C PRO A 476 -33.34 -6.79 -31.08
N ASP A 477 -33.20 -5.77 -31.93
CA ASP A 477 -32.19 -5.72 -32.99
C ASP A 477 -30.87 -5.07 -32.53
N ASP A 478 -30.78 -4.61 -31.28
CA ASP A 478 -29.56 -4.02 -30.72
C ASP A 478 -28.45 -5.10 -30.58
N PRO A 479 -27.29 -4.93 -31.26
CA PRO A 479 -26.17 -5.86 -31.11
C PRO A 479 -25.66 -5.96 -29.67
N GLU A 480 -25.71 -4.89 -28.86
CA GLU A 480 -25.28 -4.92 -27.46
C GLU A 480 -26.23 -5.76 -26.59
N ALA A 481 -27.54 -5.68 -26.83
CA ALA A 481 -28.52 -6.54 -26.18
C ALA A 481 -28.27 -8.03 -26.52
N ALA A 482 -28.00 -8.33 -27.79
CA ALA A 482 -27.66 -9.69 -28.22
C ALA A 482 -26.36 -10.21 -27.56
N ILE A 483 -25.31 -9.38 -27.49
CA ILE A 483 -24.02 -9.77 -26.88
C ILE A 483 -24.13 -10.03 -25.38
N ASN A 484 -24.97 -9.26 -24.66
CA ASN A 484 -25.05 -9.33 -23.20
C ASN A 484 -26.13 -10.29 -22.67
N LEU A 485 -27.27 -10.41 -23.36
CA LEU A 485 -28.45 -11.10 -22.81
C LEU A 485 -28.63 -12.52 -23.36
N TYR A 486 -28.33 -12.75 -24.64
CA TYR A 486 -28.48 -14.08 -25.27
C TYR A 486 -27.64 -15.19 -24.58
N PRO A 487 -26.37 -14.96 -24.19
CA PRO A 487 -25.59 -15.97 -23.48
C PRO A 487 -26.10 -16.24 -22.06
N VAL A 488 -26.56 -15.19 -21.37
CA VAL A 488 -27.12 -15.28 -20.01
C VAL A 488 -28.40 -16.10 -20.04
N GLU A 489 -29.26 -15.87 -21.03
CA GLU A 489 -30.47 -16.65 -21.23
C GLU A 489 -30.19 -18.12 -21.53
N SER A 490 -29.22 -18.40 -22.42
CA SER A 490 -28.79 -19.76 -22.74
C SER A 490 -28.24 -20.49 -21.50
N ARG A 491 -27.46 -19.78 -20.68
CA ARG A 491 -26.97 -20.28 -19.39
C ARG A 491 -28.12 -20.52 -18.40
N PHE A 492 -29.10 -19.63 -18.34
CA PHE A 492 -30.29 -19.81 -17.52
C PHE A 492 -31.03 -21.09 -17.91
N ALA A 493 -31.29 -21.28 -19.20
CA ALA A 493 -31.95 -22.47 -19.73
C ALA A 493 -31.15 -23.76 -19.47
N TYR A 494 -29.81 -23.68 -19.40
CA TYR A 494 -28.96 -24.80 -19.03
C TYR A 494 -29.05 -25.15 -17.53
N ILE A 495 -28.99 -24.15 -16.64
CA ILE A 495 -29.02 -24.36 -15.19
C ILE A 495 -30.44 -24.71 -14.69
N TYR A 496 -31.47 -24.09 -15.28
CA TYR A 496 -32.88 -24.22 -14.89
C TYR A 496 -33.79 -24.55 -16.11
N PRO A 497 -33.64 -25.71 -16.75
CA PRO A 497 -34.39 -26.07 -17.96
C PRO A 497 -35.91 -26.18 -17.75
N GLU A 498 -36.37 -26.44 -16.53
CA GLU A 498 -37.81 -26.41 -16.21
C GLU A 498 -38.42 -25.00 -16.34
N LEU A 499 -37.58 -23.96 -16.24
CA LEU A 499 -37.96 -22.56 -16.39
C LEU A 499 -37.64 -22.01 -17.78
N ALA A 500 -37.02 -22.81 -18.67
CA ALA A 500 -36.62 -22.35 -20.00
C ALA A 500 -37.82 -21.84 -20.84
N GLY A 501 -39.01 -22.42 -20.65
CA GLY A 501 -40.24 -21.96 -21.32
C GLY A 501 -40.84 -20.66 -20.78
N GLN A 502 -40.31 -20.13 -19.67
CA GLN A 502 -40.71 -18.84 -19.09
C GLN A 502 -39.74 -17.71 -19.46
N LEU A 503 -38.65 -18.04 -20.15
CA LEU A 503 -37.67 -17.07 -20.60
C LEU A 503 -38.16 -16.36 -21.88
N PRO A 504 -37.63 -15.16 -22.19
CA PRO A 504 -38.03 -14.40 -23.37
C PRO A 504 -37.85 -15.14 -24.71
N GLY A 505 -36.99 -16.16 -24.74
CA GLY A 505 -36.88 -17.33 -25.64
C GLY A 505 -36.48 -17.05 -27.08
N ASP A 506 -37.09 -16.03 -27.67
CA ASP A 506 -37.03 -15.71 -29.10
C ASP A 506 -36.89 -14.20 -29.37
N ARG A 507 -37.00 -13.36 -28.33
CA ARG A 507 -37.00 -11.90 -28.46
C ARG A 507 -35.64 -11.29 -28.73
N ILE A 508 -34.55 -11.94 -28.30
CA ILE A 508 -33.19 -11.48 -28.53
C ILE A 508 -32.45 -12.58 -29.26
N ARG A 509 -31.92 -12.26 -30.45
CA ARG A 509 -31.20 -13.24 -31.29
C ARG A 509 -29.82 -12.72 -31.70
N PRO A 510 -28.85 -13.61 -31.95
CA PRO A 510 -27.56 -13.23 -32.50
C PRO A 510 -27.74 -12.48 -33.83
N THR A 511 -27.22 -11.26 -33.92
CA THR A 511 -27.18 -10.49 -35.16
C THR A 511 -25.80 -10.62 -35.83
N PRO A 512 -25.68 -10.46 -37.16
CA PRO A 512 -24.38 -10.45 -37.83
C PRO A 512 -23.41 -9.41 -37.26
N LEU A 513 -23.94 -8.26 -36.83
CA LEU A 513 -23.16 -7.17 -36.23
C LEU A 513 -22.64 -7.56 -34.83
N ALA A 514 -23.43 -8.31 -34.05
CA ALA A 514 -22.97 -8.84 -32.76
C ALA A 514 -21.79 -9.83 -32.92
N LEU A 515 -21.76 -10.60 -34.01
CA LEU A 515 -20.67 -11.54 -34.31
C LEU A 515 -19.39 -10.89 -34.85
N ALA A 516 -19.43 -9.60 -35.22
CA ALA A 516 -18.29 -8.89 -35.80
C ALA A 516 -17.19 -8.57 -34.78
N THR A 517 -17.52 -8.56 -33.49
CA THR A 517 -16.56 -8.31 -32.40
C THR A 517 -16.03 -9.61 -31.81
N SER A 518 -14.79 -9.62 -31.31
CA SER A 518 -14.21 -10.80 -30.63
C SER A 518 -15.03 -11.19 -29.39
N THR A 519 -15.43 -10.21 -28.57
CA THR A 519 -16.25 -10.40 -27.39
C THR A 519 -17.63 -10.96 -27.74
N GLY A 520 -18.29 -10.43 -28.77
CA GLY A 520 -19.59 -10.92 -29.21
C GLY A 520 -19.50 -12.34 -29.79
N LYS A 521 -18.47 -12.64 -30.59
CA LYS A 521 -18.20 -13.99 -31.08
C LYS A 521 -18.04 -15.01 -29.93
N LEU A 522 -17.17 -14.72 -28.96
CA LEU A 522 -16.95 -15.59 -27.79
C LEU A 522 -18.26 -15.86 -27.03
N ARG A 523 -19.02 -14.82 -26.74
CA ARG A 523 -20.26 -14.90 -25.96
C ARG A 523 -21.37 -15.66 -26.69
N ILE A 524 -21.51 -15.45 -27.99
CA ILE A 524 -22.48 -16.20 -28.80
C ILE A 524 -22.06 -17.66 -28.96
N GLN A 525 -20.78 -17.96 -29.17
CA GLN A 525 -20.27 -19.34 -29.18
C GLN A 525 -20.52 -20.04 -27.84
N THR A 526 -20.33 -19.33 -26.72
CA THR A 526 -20.63 -19.84 -25.37
C THR A 526 -22.09 -20.28 -25.26
N ALA A 527 -23.02 -19.46 -25.75
CA ALA A 527 -24.45 -19.77 -25.78
C ALA A 527 -24.76 -21.04 -26.59
N THR A 528 -24.17 -21.19 -27.78
CA THR A 528 -24.31 -22.36 -28.65
C THR A 528 -23.76 -23.64 -28.02
N ILE A 529 -22.62 -23.54 -27.33
CA ILE A 529 -22.02 -24.65 -26.57
C ILE A 529 -22.98 -25.12 -25.47
N LEU A 530 -23.50 -24.19 -24.66
CA LEU A 530 -24.42 -24.50 -23.57
C LEU A 530 -25.74 -25.12 -24.08
N ASP A 531 -26.27 -24.63 -25.20
CA ASP A 531 -27.47 -25.21 -25.82
C ASP A 531 -27.23 -26.63 -26.36
N SER A 532 -26.05 -26.89 -26.94
CA SER A 532 -25.62 -28.21 -27.39
C SER A 532 -25.54 -29.22 -26.23
N ILE A 533 -24.93 -28.81 -25.11
CA ILE A 533 -24.86 -29.62 -23.88
C ILE A 533 -26.28 -29.89 -23.35
N ARG A 534 -27.11 -28.84 -23.24
CA ARG A 534 -28.49 -28.91 -22.74
C ARG A 534 -29.35 -29.89 -23.55
N ARG A 535 -29.26 -29.85 -24.87
CA ARG A 535 -29.99 -30.74 -25.78
C ARG A 535 -29.37 -32.13 -25.89
N GLY A 536 -28.18 -32.35 -25.33
CA GLY A 536 -27.43 -33.60 -25.44
C GLY A 536 -26.98 -33.92 -26.86
N ARG A 537 -26.81 -32.89 -27.71
CA ARG A 537 -26.38 -33.00 -29.11
C ARG A 537 -25.01 -32.34 -29.22
N ILE A 538 -23.97 -33.13 -28.95
CA ILE A 538 -22.58 -32.67 -29.06
C ILE A 538 -22.16 -32.86 -30.52
N THR A 539 -21.82 -31.77 -31.20
CA THR A 539 -21.29 -31.75 -32.56
C THR A 539 -19.77 -31.58 -32.55
N GLU A 540 -19.09 -32.02 -33.61
CA GLU A 540 -17.64 -31.80 -33.79
C GLU A 540 -17.33 -30.30 -33.87
N ASP A 541 -18.14 -29.52 -34.60
CA ASP A 541 -18.03 -28.06 -34.69
C ASP A 541 -18.02 -27.37 -33.30
N ALA A 542 -18.85 -27.85 -32.36
CA ALA A 542 -18.93 -27.26 -31.02
C ALA A 542 -17.72 -27.63 -30.14
N VAL A 543 -17.07 -28.78 -30.41
CA VAL A 543 -15.81 -29.18 -29.79
C VAL A 543 -14.65 -28.35 -30.35
N ASP A 544 -14.63 -28.12 -31.66
CA ASP A 544 -13.63 -27.28 -32.33
C ASP A 544 -13.73 -25.82 -31.88
N ASP A 545 -14.94 -25.28 -31.78
CA ASP A 545 -15.20 -23.95 -31.20
C ASP A 545 -14.69 -23.85 -29.76
N ALA A 546 -14.91 -24.88 -28.94
CA ALA A 546 -14.43 -24.92 -27.56
C ALA A 546 -12.90 -24.91 -27.48
N GLN A 547 -12.22 -25.67 -28.34
CA GLN A 547 -10.75 -25.63 -28.42
C GLN A 547 -10.24 -24.26 -28.89
N ALA A 548 -10.89 -23.65 -29.88
CA ALA A 548 -10.56 -22.31 -30.35
C ALA A 548 -10.71 -21.27 -29.24
N ILE A 549 -11.76 -21.36 -28.42
CA ILE A 549 -11.94 -20.48 -27.25
C ILE A 549 -10.77 -20.63 -26.26
N LEU A 550 -10.41 -21.86 -25.90
CA LEU A 550 -9.34 -22.12 -24.93
C LEU A 550 -7.96 -21.71 -25.43
N GLN A 551 -7.73 -21.73 -26.75
CA GLN A 551 -6.49 -21.26 -27.37
C GLN A 551 -6.40 -19.73 -27.47
N GLN A 552 -7.52 -19.06 -27.74
CA GLN A 552 -7.53 -17.63 -28.06
C GLN A 552 -7.67 -16.74 -26.82
N TYR A 553 -8.35 -17.20 -25.78
CA TYR A 553 -8.72 -16.36 -24.65
C TYR A 553 -8.03 -16.79 -23.35
N ARG A 554 -7.56 -15.78 -22.61
CA ARG A 554 -7.13 -15.92 -21.21
C ARG A 554 -8.32 -15.70 -20.30
N ILE A 555 -8.29 -16.32 -19.11
CA ILE A 555 -9.35 -16.13 -18.12
C ILE A 555 -9.36 -14.69 -17.58
N ASP A 556 -10.52 -14.04 -17.67
CA ASP A 556 -10.82 -12.73 -17.10
C ASP A 556 -12.33 -12.62 -16.79
N ASP A 557 -12.79 -11.47 -16.29
CA ASP A 557 -14.21 -11.24 -15.92
C ASP A 557 -15.19 -11.39 -17.09
N HIS A 558 -14.73 -11.26 -18.34
CA HIS A 558 -15.55 -11.30 -19.54
C HIS A 558 -15.44 -12.63 -20.29
N THR A 559 -14.38 -13.41 -20.08
CA THR A 559 -14.12 -14.67 -20.77
C THR A 559 -14.32 -15.91 -19.91
N TYR A 560 -14.31 -15.79 -18.57
CA TYR A 560 -14.38 -16.96 -17.69
C TYR A 560 -15.62 -17.82 -17.98
N ASP A 561 -16.76 -17.19 -18.30
CA ASP A 561 -18.00 -17.89 -18.66
C ASP A 561 -17.79 -18.85 -19.85
N GLY A 562 -17.27 -18.33 -20.96
CA GLY A 562 -17.02 -19.10 -22.17
C GLY A 562 -15.95 -20.17 -22.01
N ILE A 563 -14.92 -19.87 -21.23
CA ILE A 563 -13.87 -20.85 -20.90
C ILE A 563 -14.44 -22.03 -20.11
N LEU A 564 -15.30 -21.78 -19.11
CA LEU A 564 -15.94 -22.85 -18.34
C LEU A 564 -16.87 -23.69 -19.23
N ALA A 565 -17.66 -23.05 -20.10
CA ALA A 565 -18.52 -23.77 -21.06
C ALA A 565 -17.70 -24.63 -22.04
N ALA A 566 -16.57 -24.11 -22.53
CA ALA A 566 -15.65 -24.84 -23.39
C ALA A 566 -15.03 -26.07 -22.70
N LEU A 567 -14.63 -25.94 -21.43
CA LEU A 567 -14.16 -27.10 -20.64
C LEU A 567 -15.30 -28.11 -20.41
N GLU A 568 -16.51 -27.64 -20.10
CA GLU A 568 -17.66 -28.52 -19.89
C GLU A 568 -17.97 -29.35 -21.13
N ILE A 569 -18.01 -28.75 -22.34
CA ILE A 569 -18.31 -29.53 -23.55
C ILE A 569 -17.22 -30.55 -23.88
N LEU A 570 -15.94 -30.25 -23.66
CA LEU A 570 -14.86 -31.24 -23.80
C LEU A 570 -15.03 -32.41 -22.84
N VAL A 571 -15.43 -32.14 -21.59
CA VAL A 571 -15.75 -33.17 -20.60
C VAL A 571 -16.98 -33.98 -21.00
N HIS A 572 -18.01 -33.35 -21.57
CA HIS A 572 -19.20 -34.04 -22.06
C HIS A 572 -18.93 -34.87 -23.32
N ALA A 573 -17.98 -34.46 -24.15
CA ALA A 573 -17.51 -35.14 -25.36
C ALA A 573 -16.46 -36.24 -25.08
N GLU A 574 -16.07 -36.45 -23.81
CA GLU A 574 -15.04 -37.41 -23.37
C GLU A 574 -13.61 -37.11 -23.89
N HIS A 575 -13.31 -35.86 -24.28
CA HIS A 575 -11.95 -35.38 -24.57
C HIS A 575 -11.20 -35.02 -23.27
N LEU A 576 -11.05 -35.99 -22.37
CA LEU A 576 -10.62 -35.75 -20.98
C LEU A 576 -9.16 -35.30 -20.86
N GLU A 577 -8.26 -35.77 -21.71
CA GLU A 577 -6.84 -35.37 -21.68
C GLU A 577 -6.66 -33.93 -22.12
N THR A 578 -7.32 -33.53 -23.21
CA THR A 578 -7.34 -32.14 -23.69
C THR A 578 -7.96 -31.21 -22.66
N ALA A 579 -9.09 -31.62 -22.04
CA ALA A 579 -9.73 -30.85 -20.99
C ALA A 579 -8.82 -30.69 -19.75
N ALA A 580 -8.11 -31.75 -19.35
CA ALA A 580 -7.14 -31.71 -18.24
C ALA A 580 -6.01 -30.70 -18.52
N PHE A 581 -5.39 -30.79 -19.70
CA PHE A 581 -4.31 -29.88 -20.11
C PHE A 581 -4.72 -28.41 -20.02
N TRP A 582 -5.86 -28.05 -20.61
CA TRP A 582 -6.35 -26.67 -20.57
C TRP A 582 -6.75 -26.24 -19.16
N CYS A 583 -7.40 -27.11 -18.39
CA CYS A 583 -7.81 -26.81 -17.04
C CYS A 583 -6.61 -26.55 -16.11
N ASP A 584 -5.53 -27.34 -16.24
CA ASP A 584 -4.30 -27.16 -15.46
C ASP A 584 -3.59 -25.84 -15.82
N SER A 585 -3.56 -25.47 -17.11
CA SER A 585 -3.01 -24.18 -17.56
C SER A 585 -3.82 -22.99 -17.01
N LEU A 586 -5.15 -23.08 -17.03
CA LEU A 586 -6.04 -22.04 -16.52
C LEU A 586 -5.99 -21.92 -14.99
N LEU A 587 -5.78 -23.05 -14.29
CA LEU A 587 -5.57 -23.05 -12.83
C LEU A 587 -4.30 -22.29 -12.45
N SER A 588 -3.19 -22.48 -13.18
CA SER A 588 -1.95 -21.71 -12.96
C SER A 588 -2.22 -20.20 -13.12
N GLN A 589 -2.93 -19.81 -14.18
CA GLN A 589 -3.27 -18.41 -14.43
C GLN A 589 -4.16 -17.81 -13.32
N ALA A 590 -5.15 -18.56 -12.82
CA ALA A 590 -6.02 -18.10 -11.74
C ALA A 590 -5.29 -17.95 -10.40
N ASP A 591 -4.38 -18.88 -10.10
CA ASP A 591 -3.57 -18.86 -8.88
C ASP A 591 -2.51 -17.74 -8.90
N GLU A 592 -1.87 -17.49 -10.06
CA GLU A 592 -0.94 -16.37 -10.28
C GLU A 592 -1.61 -15.00 -10.08
N ARG A 593 -2.87 -14.88 -10.50
CA ARG A 593 -3.67 -13.65 -10.34
C ARG A 593 -4.33 -13.52 -8.97
N HIS A 594 -4.19 -14.53 -8.11
CA HIS A 594 -4.77 -14.56 -6.77
C HIS A 594 -6.28 -14.34 -6.74
N ILE A 595 -7.03 -15.00 -7.64
CA ILE A 595 -8.51 -14.91 -7.72
C ILE A 595 -9.15 -16.24 -7.26
N PRO A 596 -9.54 -16.36 -5.97
CA PRO A 596 -10.04 -17.61 -5.38
C PRO A 596 -11.23 -18.22 -6.12
N THR A 597 -12.12 -17.38 -6.66
CA THR A 597 -13.34 -17.85 -7.32
C THR A 597 -13.07 -18.62 -8.60
N TRP A 598 -12.13 -18.14 -9.42
CA TRP A 598 -11.72 -18.87 -10.62
C TRP A 598 -10.99 -20.15 -10.27
N SER A 599 -10.07 -20.11 -9.30
CA SER A 599 -9.36 -21.32 -8.84
C SER A 599 -10.32 -22.38 -8.29
N ALA A 600 -11.38 -21.99 -7.58
CA ALA A 600 -12.37 -22.93 -7.05
C ALA A 600 -13.23 -23.57 -8.16
N LEU A 601 -13.66 -22.78 -9.14
CA LEU A 601 -14.43 -23.25 -10.29
C LEU A 601 -13.63 -24.22 -11.15
N LEU A 602 -12.41 -23.83 -11.53
CA LEU A 602 -11.51 -24.66 -12.31
C LEU A 602 -11.11 -25.93 -11.54
N SER A 603 -10.88 -25.84 -10.23
CA SER A 603 -10.60 -27.02 -9.39
C SER A 603 -11.79 -27.98 -9.36
N SER A 604 -13.03 -27.48 -9.37
CA SER A 604 -14.23 -28.32 -9.44
C SER A 604 -14.35 -29.06 -10.78
N ILE A 605 -14.00 -28.39 -11.88
CA ILE A 605 -13.95 -29.01 -13.21
C ILE A 605 -12.82 -30.05 -13.25
N ARG A 606 -11.62 -29.71 -12.77
CA ARG A 606 -10.48 -30.62 -12.73
C ARG A 606 -10.77 -31.87 -11.91
N ALA A 607 -11.44 -31.71 -10.77
CA ALA A 607 -11.91 -32.84 -9.96
C ALA A 607 -12.83 -33.78 -10.74
N THR A 608 -13.74 -33.20 -11.56
CA THR A 608 -14.63 -33.97 -12.42
C THR A 608 -13.87 -34.71 -13.52
N ILE A 609 -12.87 -34.07 -14.13
CA ILE A 609 -12.00 -34.68 -15.16
C ILE A 609 -11.23 -35.87 -14.56
N SER A 610 -10.52 -35.67 -13.44
CA SER A 610 -9.73 -36.71 -12.78
C SER A 610 -10.59 -37.90 -12.34
N PHE A 611 -11.80 -37.62 -11.84
CA PHE A 611 -12.74 -38.67 -11.46
C PHE A 611 -13.15 -39.55 -12.65
N ARG A 612 -13.32 -38.94 -13.84
CA ARG A 612 -13.66 -39.67 -15.08
C ARG A 612 -12.46 -40.42 -15.67
N GLN A 613 -11.25 -39.88 -15.52
CA GLN A 613 -10.01 -40.57 -15.87
C GLN A 613 -9.72 -41.78 -14.96
N GLY A 614 -10.40 -41.87 -13.80
CA GLY A 614 -10.23 -42.97 -12.84
C GLY A 614 -9.24 -42.66 -11.72
N ASP A 615 -8.65 -41.46 -11.70
CA ASP A 615 -7.77 -41.01 -10.63
C ASP A 615 -8.57 -40.43 -9.47
N MET A 616 -8.92 -41.28 -8.50
CA MET A 616 -9.70 -40.88 -7.34
C MET A 616 -8.93 -39.96 -6.39
N ALA A 617 -7.61 -40.11 -6.31
CA ALA A 617 -6.78 -39.32 -5.39
C ALA A 617 -6.73 -37.87 -5.86
N GLU A 618 -6.50 -37.68 -7.16
CA GLU A 618 -6.44 -36.36 -7.78
C GLU A 618 -7.81 -35.69 -7.84
N ALA A 619 -8.87 -36.47 -8.10
CA ALA A 619 -10.24 -35.99 -8.02
C ALA A 619 -10.60 -35.44 -6.63
N GLU A 620 -10.20 -36.16 -5.58
CA GLU A 620 -10.44 -35.77 -4.20
C GLU A 620 -9.60 -34.55 -3.80
N ARG A 621 -8.34 -34.48 -4.25
CA ARG A 621 -7.45 -33.34 -4.02
C ARG A 621 -8.06 -32.06 -4.57
N HIS A 622 -8.44 -32.03 -5.84
CA HIS A 622 -9.02 -30.85 -6.47
C HIS A 622 -10.40 -30.48 -5.93
N ALA A 623 -11.25 -31.45 -5.60
CA ALA A 623 -12.55 -31.14 -5.00
C ALA A 623 -12.40 -30.51 -3.60
N ASN A 624 -11.40 -30.94 -2.80
CA ASN A 624 -11.08 -30.30 -1.54
C ASN A 624 -10.47 -28.90 -1.76
N LEU A 625 -9.59 -28.73 -2.76
CA LEU A 625 -9.05 -27.40 -3.10
C LEU A 625 -10.16 -26.40 -3.42
N ALA A 626 -11.17 -26.80 -4.20
CA ALA A 626 -12.33 -25.94 -4.48
C ALA A 626 -13.05 -25.49 -3.20
N MET A 627 -13.27 -26.42 -2.27
CA MET A 627 -13.95 -26.18 -0.99
C MET A 627 -13.10 -25.40 0.03
N CYS A 628 -11.77 -25.41 -0.13
CA CYS A 628 -10.86 -24.61 0.69
C CYS A 628 -10.71 -23.18 0.17
N ARG A 629 -10.76 -22.98 -1.16
CA ARG A 629 -10.64 -21.66 -1.80
C ARG A 629 -11.87 -20.79 -1.58
N ILE A 630 -13.08 -21.38 -1.62
CA ILE A 630 -14.34 -20.72 -1.26
C ILE A 630 -15.10 -21.61 -0.29
N GLN A 631 -15.62 -21.00 0.79
CA GLN A 631 -16.50 -21.68 1.73
C GLN A 631 -17.74 -22.25 1.02
N PRO A 632 -18.30 -23.39 1.49
CA PRO A 632 -19.44 -24.05 0.83
C PRO A 632 -20.64 -23.12 0.55
N ALA A 633 -20.91 -22.16 1.44
CA ALA A 633 -21.97 -21.18 1.26
C ALA A 633 -21.72 -20.22 0.08
N GLY A 634 -20.46 -19.83 -0.16
CA GLY A 634 -20.07 -18.96 -1.28
C GLY A 634 -20.11 -19.67 -2.64
N LEU A 635 -20.04 -21.00 -2.67
CA LEU A 635 -20.18 -21.79 -3.90
C LEU A 635 -21.63 -21.87 -4.40
N GLY A 636 -22.63 -21.41 -3.63
CA GLY A 636 -24.02 -21.40 -4.06
C GLY A 636 -24.51 -22.77 -4.54
N ILE A 637 -25.17 -22.82 -5.70
CA ILE A 637 -25.60 -24.08 -6.32
C ILE A 637 -24.44 -24.92 -6.87
N PHE A 638 -23.26 -24.33 -7.10
CA PHE A 638 -22.10 -25.02 -7.67
C PHE A 638 -21.43 -25.95 -6.66
N VAL A 639 -21.69 -25.78 -5.36
CA VAL A 639 -21.20 -26.67 -4.28
C VAL A 639 -21.53 -28.15 -4.57
N GLY A 640 -22.59 -28.41 -5.34
CA GLY A 640 -22.99 -29.74 -5.77
C GLY A 640 -21.90 -30.48 -6.52
N ILE A 641 -21.05 -29.80 -7.31
CA ILE A 641 -19.97 -30.44 -8.10
C ILE A 641 -18.90 -31.03 -7.18
N PRO A 642 -18.14 -30.25 -6.39
CA PRO A 642 -17.08 -30.80 -5.54
C PRO A 642 -17.64 -31.79 -4.50
N LEU A 643 -18.83 -31.54 -3.93
CA LEU A 643 -19.45 -32.50 -3.01
C LEU A 643 -19.79 -33.84 -3.68
N SER A 644 -20.26 -33.82 -4.93
CA SER A 644 -20.52 -35.05 -5.69
C SER A 644 -19.25 -35.85 -5.88
N ILE A 645 -18.15 -35.20 -6.26
CA ILE A 645 -16.87 -35.87 -6.51
C ILE A 645 -16.29 -36.43 -5.21
N LEU A 646 -16.27 -35.64 -4.12
CA LEU A 646 -15.82 -36.11 -2.81
C LEU A 646 -16.62 -37.32 -2.33
N LEU A 647 -17.95 -37.28 -2.50
CA LEU A 647 -18.83 -38.38 -2.10
C LEU A 647 -18.59 -39.64 -2.94
N LEU A 648 -18.42 -39.49 -4.26
CA LEU A 648 -18.14 -40.59 -5.17
C LEU A 648 -16.76 -41.22 -4.90
N SER A 649 -15.73 -40.40 -4.71
CA SER A 649 -14.37 -40.86 -4.39
C SER A 649 -14.34 -41.58 -3.04
N ALA A 650 -14.93 -41.01 -1.99
CA ALA A 650 -15.01 -41.67 -0.68
C ALA A 650 -15.79 -43.00 -0.75
N THR A 651 -16.89 -43.05 -1.50
CA THR A 651 -17.68 -44.27 -1.71
C THR A 651 -16.86 -45.35 -2.42
N ARG A 652 -16.16 -45.01 -3.50
CA ARG A 652 -15.31 -45.96 -4.25
C ARG A 652 -14.15 -46.51 -3.42
N ARG A 653 -13.63 -45.70 -2.50
CA ARG A 653 -12.53 -46.08 -1.59
C ARG A 653 -13.01 -46.80 -0.31
N GLY A 654 -14.32 -47.05 -0.16
CA GLY A 654 -14.89 -47.69 1.03
C GLY A 654 -14.87 -46.81 2.30
N GLN A 655 -14.59 -45.51 2.16
CA GLN A 655 -14.47 -44.55 3.27
C GLN A 655 -15.86 -43.99 3.66
N PHE A 656 -16.76 -44.86 4.11
CA PHE A 656 -18.16 -44.52 4.33
C PHE A 656 -18.38 -43.46 5.42
N GLU A 657 -17.54 -43.42 6.47
CA GLU A 657 -17.62 -42.40 7.51
C GLU A 657 -17.31 -41.00 6.96
N LYS A 658 -16.29 -40.90 6.10
CA LYS A 658 -15.95 -39.66 5.41
C LYS A 658 -17.10 -39.20 4.52
N ALA A 659 -17.71 -40.11 3.78
CA ALA A 659 -18.89 -39.84 2.97
C ALA A 659 -20.10 -39.36 3.80
N LEU A 660 -20.32 -39.91 5.01
CA LEU A 660 -21.40 -39.46 5.91
C LEU A 660 -21.19 -38.02 6.39
N ARG A 661 -19.94 -37.62 6.69
CA ARG A 661 -19.63 -36.24 7.09
C ARG A 661 -19.98 -35.23 5.99
N LEU A 662 -19.85 -35.62 4.72
CA LEU A 662 -20.20 -34.75 3.58
C LEU A 662 -21.71 -34.47 3.48
N PHE A 663 -22.59 -35.26 4.12
CA PHE A 663 -24.02 -34.94 4.20
C PHE A 663 -24.35 -33.82 5.18
N ALA A 664 -23.44 -33.49 6.09
CA ALA A 664 -23.61 -32.38 7.03
C ALA A 664 -23.31 -31.01 6.39
N VAL A 665 -22.70 -30.99 5.20
CA VAL A 665 -22.44 -29.74 4.49
C VAL A 665 -23.76 -29.16 3.98
N PRO A 666 -24.12 -27.90 4.35
CA PRO A 666 -25.36 -27.29 3.91
C PRO A 666 -25.33 -27.06 2.40
N VAL A 667 -26.44 -27.38 1.73
CA VAL A 667 -26.61 -27.14 0.28
C VAL A 667 -27.94 -26.42 0.03
N PRO A 668 -28.01 -25.45 -0.90
CA PRO A 668 -29.26 -24.77 -1.22
C PRO A 668 -30.32 -25.76 -1.72
N ALA A 669 -31.56 -25.65 -1.25
CA ALA A 669 -32.65 -26.55 -1.70
C ALA A 669 -32.89 -26.47 -3.21
N VAL A 670 -32.72 -25.28 -3.79
CA VAL A 670 -32.85 -25.04 -5.23
C VAL A 670 -31.78 -25.78 -6.05
N MET A 671 -30.61 -26.10 -5.46
CA MET A 671 -29.56 -26.89 -6.12
C MET A 671 -30.10 -28.23 -6.64
N PHE A 672 -31.02 -28.88 -5.93
CA PHE A 672 -31.61 -30.17 -6.36
C PHE A 672 -32.41 -30.10 -7.67
N ARG A 673 -32.73 -28.89 -8.15
CA ARG A 673 -33.44 -28.63 -9.40
C ARG A 673 -32.49 -28.30 -10.57
N THR A 674 -31.18 -28.33 -10.35
CA THR A 674 -30.14 -27.98 -11.32
C THR A 674 -29.33 -29.22 -11.75
N PRO A 675 -28.47 -29.14 -12.80
CA PRO A 675 -27.64 -30.27 -13.22
C PRO A 675 -26.68 -30.71 -12.10
N PHE A 676 -26.22 -29.76 -11.27
CA PHE A 676 -25.31 -30.00 -10.16
C PHE A 676 -25.98 -30.80 -9.04
N GLY A 677 -27.25 -30.50 -8.74
CA GLY A 677 -28.04 -31.31 -7.81
C GLY A 677 -28.29 -32.73 -8.30
N LEU A 678 -28.52 -32.90 -9.61
CA LEU A 678 -28.67 -34.23 -10.21
C LEU A 678 -27.39 -35.08 -10.04
N GLN A 679 -26.21 -34.48 -10.25
CA GLN A 679 -24.93 -35.15 -9.99
C GLN A 679 -24.81 -35.57 -8.52
N TYR A 680 -25.18 -34.69 -7.60
CA TYR A 680 -25.12 -34.95 -6.16
C TYR A 680 -26.09 -36.05 -5.72
N LEU A 681 -27.31 -36.05 -6.24
CA LEU A 681 -28.29 -37.11 -5.97
C LEU A 681 -27.83 -38.47 -6.49
N ARG A 682 -27.16 -38.51 -7.64
CA ARG A 682 -26.55 -39.75 -8.18
C ARG A 682 -25.40 -40.25 -7.30
N ALA A 683 -24.56 -39.34 -6.83
CA ALA A 683 -23.49 -39.68 -5.87
C ALA A 683 -24.07 -40.27 -4.58
N ARG A 684 -25.14 -39.67 -4.04
CA ARG A 684 -25.90 -40.21 -2.89
C ARG A 684 -26.46 -41.59 -3.14
N GLY A 685 -27.08 -41.80 -4.30
CA GLY A 685 -27.61 -43.11 -4.70
C GLY A 685 -26.51 -44.18 -4.72
N ARG A 686 -25.34 -43.87 -5.30
CA ARG A 686 -24.19 -44.79 -5.34
C ARG A 686 -23.64 -45.11 -3.94
N PHE A 687 -23.57 -44.12 -3.06
CA PHE A 687 -23.20 -44.35 -1.65
C PHE A 687 -24.14 -45.35 -0.96
N HIS A 688 -25.46 -45.16 -1.09
CA HIS A 688 -26.43 -46.05 -0.46
C HIS A 688 -26.40 -47.48 -1.03
N LEU A 689 -26.19 -47.62 -2.35
CA LEU A 689 -26.00 -48.92 -2.99
C LEU A 689 -24.74 -49.64 -2.48
N ALA A 690 -23.63 -48.93 -2.34
CA ALA A 690 -22.36 -49.50 -1.85
C ALA A 690 -22.42 -49.93 -0.37
N ARG A 691 -23.25 -49.28 0.46
CA ARG A 691 -23.41 -49.61 1.90
C ARG A 691 -24.34 -50.81 2.16
N GLY A 692 -24.85 -51.47 1.12
CA GLY A 692 -25.74 -52.63 1.26
C GLY A 692 -27.10 -52.33 1.92
N ALA A 693 -27.50 -51.06 1.99
CA ALA A 693 -28.79 -50.68 2.57
C ALA A 693 -29.92 -51.01 1.56
N THR A 694 -30.44 -52.24 1.59
CA THR A 694 -31.69 -52.65 0.92
C THR A 694 -32.93 -52.14 1.67
N GLY A 695 -32.95 -50.85 2.03
CA GLY A 695 -34.20 -50.15 2.28
C GLY A 695 -34.91 -49.88 0.94
N PRO A 696 -36.24 -49.69 0.91
CA PRO A 696 -36.93 -49.37 -0.34
C PRO A 696 -36.19 -48.21 -1.03
N PRO A 697 -35.96 -48.27 -2.36
CA PRO A 697 -35.18 -47.25 -3.06
C PRO A 697 -35.73 -45.91 -2.61
N SER A 698 -34.92 -45.19 -1.83
CA SER A 698 -35.42 -44.03 -1.09
C SER A 698 -36.18 -43.15 -2.07
N ARG A 699 -37.24 -42.47 -1.63
CA ARG A 699 -38.02 -41.51 -2.44
C ARG A 699 -37.14 -40.61 -3.34
N ILE A 700 -35.88 -40.42 -2.96
CA ILE A 700 -34.77 -39.75 -3.64
C ILE A 700 -34.36 -40.41 -4.99
N SER A 701 -34.19 -41.75 -5.06
CA SER A 701 -33.83 -42.44 -6.31
C SER A 701 -34.99 -42.47 -7.31
N ARG A 702 -36.24 -42.58 -6.82
CA ARG A 702 -37.45 -42.41 -7.67
C ARG A 702 -37.66 -40.95 -8.09
N ARG A 703 -37.32 -39.96 -7.25
CA ARG A 703 -37.32 -38.54 -7.65
C ARG A 703 -36.27 -38.26 -8.74
N ALA A 704 -35.07 -38.84 -8.66
CA ALA A 704 -34.08 -38.71 -9.73
C ALA A 704 -34.52 -39.34 -11.06
N GLY A 705 -35.30 -40.43 -11.02
CA GLY A 705 -35.89 -41.07 -12.21
C GLY A 705 -37.18 -40.40 -12.74
N ASN A 706 -37.97 -39.75 -11.88
CA ASN A 706 -39.22 -39.07 -12.29
C ASN A 706 -39.00 -37.65 -12.87
N TRP A 707 -37.82 -37.05 -12.66
CA TRP A 707 -37.43 -35.78 -13.31
C TRP A 707 -36.82 -35.98 -14.71
N SER A 708 -36.91 -37.19 -15.26
CA SER A 708 -36.29 -37.60 -16.53
C SER A 708 -36.81 -37.00 -17.84
N PRO A 709 -37.99 -36.35 -17.99
CA PRO A 709 -38.39 -35.85 -19.31
C PRO A 709 -37.47 -34.72 -19.82
N GLY A 710 -37.04 -33.81 -18.95
CA GLY A 710 -36.23 -32.63 -19.33
C GLY A 710 -34.70 -32.81 -19.26
N TRP A 711 -34.23 -33.79 -18.48
CA TRP A 711 -32.80 -34.00 -18.18
C TRP A 711 -32.22 -35.29 -18.77
N GLY A 712 -33.03 -36.06 -19.52
CA GLY A 712 -32.62 -37.33 -20.12
C GLY A 712 -31.48 -37.19 -21.14
N SER A 713 -31.20 -35.99 -21.65
CA SER A 713 -30.23 -35.69 -22.72
C SER A 713 -28.87 -35.16 -22.22
N THR A 714 -28.80 -34.45 -21.10
CA THR A 714 -27.60 -33.77 -20.56
C THR A 714 -26.56 -34.70 -19.94
N CYS A 715 -26.82 -36.00 -19.95
CA CYS A 715 -25.93 -36.99 -19.38
C CYS A 715 -24.92 -37.48 -20.46
N PRO A 716 -23.59 -37.36 -20.23
CA PRO A 716 -22.58 -37.93 -21.11
C PRO A 716 -22.84 -39.42 -21.32
N ARG A 717 -22.53 -39.95 -22.52
CA ARG A 717 -22.81 -41.33 -22.94
C ARG A 717 -22.31 -42.38 -21.92
N SER A 718 -21.18 -42.13 -21.26
CA SER A 718 -20.59 -42.99 -20.22
C SER A 718 -21.46 -43.17 -18.96
N CYS A 719 -22.41 -42.28 -18.72
CA CYS A 719 -23.35 -42.38 -17.59
C CYS A 719 -24.65 -43.13 -17.95
N ARG A 720 -24.92 -43.40 -19.24
CA ARG A 720 -26.05 -44.23 -19.68
C ARG A 720 -25.68 -45.71 -19.73
N GLY A 721 -24.41 -46.03 -19.94
CA GLY A 721 -23.88 -47.38 -19.94
C GLY A 721 -23.35 -47.80 -18.58
N ALA A 722 -24.13 -48.57 -17.83
CA ALA A 722 -23.50 -49.56 -16.97
C ALA A 722 -22.82 -50.59 -17.90
N PRO A 723 -21.51 -50.89 -17.77
CA PRO A 723 -21.09 -52.22 -18.14
C PRO A 723 -21.80 -53.15 -17.14
N THR A 724 -22.71 -53.97 -17.63
CA THR A 724 -23.06 -55.22 -16.97
C THR A 724 -21.76 -55.86 -16.53
N TRP A 725 -21.57 -56.01 -15.22
CA TRP A 725 -20.41 -56.65 -14.63
C TRP A 725 -20.15 -57.96 -15.37
N ARG A 726 -19.07 -58.02 -16.17
CA ARG A 726 -18.53 -59.30 -16.64
C ARG A 726 -18.19 -60.08 -15.38
N ARG A 727 -18.85 -61.22 -15.18
CA ARG A 727 -18.37 -62.27 -14.28
C ARG A 727 -16.91 -62.57 -14.66
N PRO A 728 -15.96 -62.63 -13.70
CA PRO A 728 -14.65 -63.17 -14.01
C PRO A 728 -14.82 -64.66 -14.29
N ALA A 729 -14.60 -65.05 -15.55
CA ALA A 729 -14.33 -66.43 -15.92
C ALA A 729 -12.83 -66.67 -15.72
N SER A 730 -12.47 -67.28 -14.60
CA SER A 730 -11.39 -68.28 -14.49
C SER A 730 -11.19 -68.62 -13.01
N HIS A 731 -11.41 -69.88 -12.65
CA HIS A 731 -10.60 -70.70 -11.74
C HIS A 731 -11.23 -72.10 -11.79
N SER A 732 -10.83 -72.88 -12.78
CA SER A 732 -11.07 -74.32 -12.80
C SER A 732 -9.87 -75.02 -12.17
N ALA A 733 -10.20 -75.92 -11.24
CA ALA A 733 -9.42 -77.05 -10.74
C ALA A 733 -8.27 -76.78 -9.76
N CYS A 734 -8.57 -77.00 -8.47
CA CYS A 734 -7.88 -78.04 -7.73
C CYS A 734 -8.89 -78.78 -6.83
N ARG A 735 -8.93 -80.10 -7.02
CA ARG A 735 -9.81 -81.07 -6.36
C ARG A 735 -9.46 -81.16 -4.87
N ALA A 736 -10.49 -81.24 -4.04
CA ALA A 736 -10.38 -81.81 -2.70
C ALA A 736 -10.26 -83.33 -2.78
N PRO A 737 -9.46 -84.00 -1.94
CA PRO A 737 -9.75 -85.34 -1.49
C PRO A 737 -10.57 -85.29 -0.21
N THR A 738 -11.65 -86.07 -0.22
CA THR A 738 -12.46 -86.49 0.91
C THR A 738 -11.64 -87.19 2.00
N SER A 739 -11.80 -86.79 3.26
CA SER A 739 -11.92 -87.73 4.38
C SER A 739 -12.51 -87.01 5.59
N SER A 740 -13.52 -87.63 6.19
CA SER A 740 -14.13 -87.26 7.47
C SER A 740 -13.61 -88.23 8.57
N PRO A 741 -14.15 -88.19 9.80
CA PRO A 741 -13.57 -87.57 10.99
C PRO A 741 -13.02 -88.62 12.00
N THR A 742 -12.26 -88.22 13.02
CA THR A 742 -12.37 -88.76 14.41
C THR A 742 -11.38 -88.15 15.40
N SER A 743 -11.86 -88.02 16.64
CA SER A 743 -11.18 -88.02 17.94
C SER A 743 -10.25 -86.86 18.35
N SER A 744 -10.77 -86.06 19.30
CA SER A 744 -10.09 -85.50 20.49
C SER A 744 -9.37 -86.59 21.31
N PRO A 745 -8.59 -86.33 22.38
CA PRO A 745 -8.31 -85.08 23.13
C PRO A 745 -6.77 -84.81 23.22
N ASP A 746 -6.23 -83.73 23.77
CA ASP A 746 -6.04 -83.49 25.21
C ASP A 746 -5.20 -82.22 25.44
N SER A 747 -5.37 -81.66 26.65
CA SER A 747 -4.48 -80.75 27.39
C SER A 747 -4.27 -79.29 26.93
N ALA A 748 -4.87 -78.39 27.71
CA ALA A 748 -4.47 -77.00 27.93
C ALA A 748 -3.22 -76.92 28.87
N PRO A 749 -2.83 -75.73 29.38
CA PRO A 749 -2.10 -74.58 28.81
C PRO A 749 -0.83 -74.31 29.70
N PRO A 750 -0.38 -73.10 30.09
CA PRO A 750 -0.29 -71.75 29.50
C PRO A 750 1.18 -71.21 29.54
N THR A 751 1.36 -69.87 29.46
CA THR A 751 2.57 -69.05 29.75
C THR A 751 3.52 -68.83 28.56
N GLY A 752 4.08 -67.65 28.30
CA GLY A 752 4.12 -66.37 28.98
C GLY A 752 4.87 -65.34 28.12
N VAL A 753 4.54 -64.07 28.36
CA VAL A 753 5.13 -62.77 27.96
C VAL A 753 6.67 -62.71 28.22
N PRO A 754 7.50 -61.71 27.78
CA PRO A 754 7.69 -60.98 26.50
C PRO A 754 9.20 -60.88 26.08
N GLY A 755 9.50 -60.14 24.99
CA GLY A 755 10.70 -59.27 24.93
C GLY A 755 11.74 -59.61 23.85
N GLY A 756 12.02 -58.62 22.98
CA GLY A 756 13.07 -58.64 21.95
C GLY A 756 12.76 -57.69 20.81
#